data_AF-A0ABD1SHL0-F1
#
_entry.id   AF-A0ABD1SHL0-F1
#
_cell.length_a   1.000
_cell.length_b   1.000
_cell.length_c   1.000
_cell.angle_alpha   90.00
_cell.angle_beta   90.00
_cell.angle_gamma   90.00
#
_symmetry.space_group_name_H-M   'P 1'
#
loop_
_entity.id
_entity.type
_entity.pdbx_description
1 polymer ?
#
loop_
_entity_poly.entity_id
_entity_poly.type
_entity_poly.pdbx_seq_one_letter_code
_entity_poly.pdbx_strand_id
1 'polypeptide(L)'
;MQPSSPPQNALRRRGPPSPPPFHHHHFGSSNLRPRFLPQPTIPQRPSSNQRLLPLPPILPEETLSPTHPPTTPPPHPPSSLSSSLYQSLSTWLAPPSPPRLPPFSHPSSPPPSPPICSMSSLPSRPLPPATHHLSLSHSLHLDVSLSPSSLSNSLSTALKSHLSASTSPLRSPLSSVPYSLIDQIIKQDFEKEKPINSIHIYILHLGSQSKPYAYSYTPGDPSPAFTKCLGSVWTGKDRYLWIDLGAGPVDYGPALSGDGVLPKGEFHPLAALHGRPKSQKALLSDLASLVWSAYQVLLVPSLRIPVPFENSLIVEFVHIHASETEGGNSGLDWKSIERTFMDEVNDNGLLLGDQSLSFRKYEVKLSECSICSFAISRATTSYTSRYLFDNYTLIVSEYLDSKRLHQTISESREEFRRMAKLPEEDFGRVLPVYVFDLDVSTILLLDRYHQTVAFKDMVIAVRTKSTQTVSDYSCNGHHVFTQIRELERPLVGSILQSMWGVSPTHLVWSPRHNSTLVDYTWSVGQTPFGPFSEISSLSFVQKDAARRNVLLTSLNYSITSAFDVLESIAAHGGDRKLLKQNQQTEFRQRWNLFRYKLDKVISALSHFDFEMALYYLRSSDHDLYAIHSLVYHASQELEASLVCFKDPPFPWTSVSMSAGVCFALLYLYAKRDKLFHNKRKQF
;
A
#
# COMPACT_ATOMS: atom_id res chain seq x y z
N MET A 1 38.75 55.84 40.17
CA MET A 1 38.50 57.23 40.60
C MET A 1 37.69 57.94 39.51
N GLN A 2 36.57 58.56 39.88
CA GLN A 2 35.97 59.71 39.17
C GLN A 2 36.79 60.99 39.48
N PRO A 3 36.59 62.20 38.87
CA PRO A 3 35.42 62.75 38.15
C PRO A 3 35.76 63.09 36.64
N SER A 4 35.08 63.92 35.84
CA SER A 4 34.05 64.98 36.04
C SER A 4 33.13 65.20 34.81
N SER A 5 32.26 66.21 34.86
CA SER A 5 31.37 66.73 33.80
C SER A 5 31.23 68.28 33.94
N PRO A 6 30.41 69.04 33.17
CA PRO A 6 30.05 69.06 31.73
C PRO A 6 30.42 70.46 31.09
N PRO A 7 29.77 71.06 30.04
CA PRO A 7 28.34 71.47 29.97
C PRO A 7 27.64 71.24 28.60
N GLN A 8 26.39 71.74 28.48
CA GLN A 8 25.40 71.47 27.43
C GLN A 8 25.41 72.49 26.26
N ASN A 9 24.89 72.10 25.09
CA ASN A 9 23.87 72.89 24.38
C ASN A 9 23.10 72.08 23.31
N ALA A 10 21.89 72.51 22.95
CA ALA A 10 20.91 71.71 22.20
C ALA A 10 20.55 72.30 20.82
N LEU A 11 20.06 71.47 19.87
CA LEU A 11 18.98 71.86 18.93
C LEU A 11 18.42 70.69 18.06
N ARG A 12 17.09 70.49 18.17
CA ARG A 12 16.08 69.97 17.22
C ARG A 12 16.38 68.80 16.25
N ARG A 13 15.62 67.71 16.42
CA ARG A 13 15.28 66.71 15.38
C ARG A 13 14.25 67.26 14.35
N ARG A 14 14.29 66.76 13.11
CA ARG A 14 13.16 66.79 12.14
C ARG A 14 12.82 65.36 11.72
N GLY A 15 11.54 65.05 11.54
CA GLY A 15 11.06 63.81 10.90
C GLY A 15 10.51 64.09 9.49
N PRO A 16 10.41 63.07 8.61
CA PRO A 16 9.81 63.17 7.28
C PRO A 16 8.26 63.06 7.30
N PRO A 17 7.56 63.44 6.21
CA PRO A 17 6.18 63.92 6.28
C PRO A 17 5.07 62.91 5.91
N SER A 18 3.84 63.26 6.27
CA SER A 18 2.59 62.57 5.91
C SER A 18 1.97 63.07 4.59
N PRO A 19 1.29 62.20 3.80
CA PRO A 19 0.49 62.60 2.64
C PRO A 19 -0.95 63.05 3.01
N PRO A 20 -1.69 63.73 2.09
CA PRO A 20 -2.88 64.54 2.40
C PRO A 20 -4.24 63.79 2.34
N PRO A 21 -5.34 64.39 2.83
CA PRO A 21 -6.64 63.72 2.97
C PRO A 21 -7.52 63.81 1.71
N PHE A 22 -8.42 62.83 1.53
CA PHE A 22 -9.52 62.93 0.55
C PHE A 22 -10.87 62.51 1.14
N HIS A 23 -11.90 63.21 0.66
CA HIS A 23 -13.25 63.35 1.21
C HIS A 23 -14.06 62.08 1.49
N HIS A 24 -14.84 62.13 2.58
CA HIS A 24 -16.03 61.30 2.76
C HIS A 24 -17.15 61.71 1.78
N HIS A 25 -17.81 60.73 1.18
CA HIS A 25 -19.19 60.85 0.70
C HIS A 25 -20.05 59.70 1.24
N HIS A 26 -21.16 60.04 1.90
CA HIS A 26 -22.18 59.10 2.35
C HIS A 26 -23.21 58.84 1.25
N PHE A 27 -23.30 57.59 0.80
CA PHE A 27 -24.50 56.89 0.31
C PHE A 27 -24.18 55.40 0.51
N GLY A 28 -25.05 54.48 0.89
CA GLY A 28 -26.50 54.45 1.06
C GLY A 28 -26.84 52.95 1.11
N SER A 29 -27.62 52.49 2.08
CA SER A 29 -27.76 51.05 2.34
C SER A 29 -28.59 50.34 1.26
N SER A 30 -28.09 49.20 0.76
CA SER A 30 -28.93 48.21 0.06
C SER A 30 -28.45 46.79 0.35
N ASN A 31 -29.36 45.98 0.92
CA ASN A 31 -29.12 44.56 1.18
C ASN A 31 -29.12 43.78 -0.13
N LEU A 32 -27.97 43.26 -0.56
CA LEU A 32 -27.89 42.23 -1.59
C LEU A 32 -27.02 41.06 -1.13
N ARG A 33 -27.67 39.93 -0.86
CA ARG A 33 -26.99 38.63 -0.66
C ARG A 33 -26.32 38.21 -1.96
N PRO A 34 -24.99 37.97 -2.01
CA PRO A 34 -24.43 37.22 -3.12
C PRO A 34 -24.89 35.77 -3.01
N ARG A 35 -25.69 35.31 -3.99
CA ARG A 35 -25.92 33.88 -4.20
C ARG A 35 -24.60 33.28 -4.68
N PHE A 36 -24.02 32.36 -3.92
CA PHE A 36 -22.93 31.53 -4.41
C PHE A 36 -23.45 30.66 -5.55
N LEU A 37 -23.07 31.02 -6.79
CA LEU A 37 -23.13 30.11 -7.93
C LEU A 37 -21.93 29.16 -7.82
N PRO A 38 -22.12 27.83 -7.88
CA PRO A 38 -21.00 26.90 -7.91
C PRO A 38 -20.24 27.09 -9.23
N GLN A 39 -18.95 27.41 -9.15
CA GLN A 39 -18.08 27.32 -10.32
C GLN A 39 -17.91 25.86 -10.73
N PRO A 40 -17.82 25.57 -12.04
CA PRO A 40 -17.72 24.19 -12.51
C PRO A 40 -16.40 23.56 -12.06
N THR A 41 -16.51 22.40 -11.42
CA THR A 41 -15.37 21.52 -11.13
C THR A 41 -14.69 21.13 -12.44
N ILE A 42 -13.48 21.64 -12.66
CA ILE A 42 -12.58 21.07 -13.67
C ILE A 42 -12.13 19.72 -13.12
N PRO A 43 -12.48 18.58 -13.75
CA PRO A 43 -11.96 17.30 -13.30
C PRO A 43 -10.44 17.29 -13.55
N GLN A 44 -9.66 17.10 -12.49
CA GLN A 44 -8.28 16.66 -12.67
C GLN A 44 -8.34 15.36 -13.49
N ARG A 45 -7.56 15.28 -14.57
CA ARG A 45 -7.41 14.00 -15.28
C ARG A 45 -6.80 13.01 -14.28
N PRO A 46 -7.48 11.90 -13.93
CA PRO A 46 -6.75 10.80 -13.32
C PRO A 46 -5.68 10.35 -14.32
N SER A 47 -4.50 10.00 -13.83
CA SER A 47 -3.48 9.33 -14.63
C SER A 47 -3.88 7.86 -14.85
N SER A 48 -4.98 7.65 -15.56
CA SER A 48 -5.44 6.34 -16.00
C SER A 48 -4.75 5.94 -17.31
N ASN A 49 -4.76 4.63 -17.58
CA ASN A 49 -4.16 3.98 -18.75
C ASN A 49 -2.63 3.93 -18.74
N GLN A 50 -2.08 3.06 -17.89
CA GLN A 50 -1.07 2.13 -18.41
C GLN A 50 -1.69 1.41 -19.60
N ARG A 51 -1.33 1.82 -20.82
CA ARG A 51 -1.57 0.97 -21.99
C ARG A 51 -0.57 -0.18 -21.91
N LEU A 52 -1.07 -1.37 -21.60
CA LEU A 52 -0.36 -2.61 -21.92
C LEU A 52 0.04 -2.56 -23.40
N LEU A 53 1.30 -2.88 -23.69
CA LEU A 53 1.78 -2.96 -25.07
C LEU A 53 1.00 -4.06 -25.81
N PRO A 54 0.62 -3.84 -27.09
CA PRO A 54 -0.13 -4.83 -27.84
C PRO A 54 0.76 -6.04 -28.17
N LEU A 55 0.19 -7.24 -28.02
CA LEU A 55 0.73 -8.48 -28.57
C LEU A 55 0.80 -8.41 -30.12
N PRO A 56 1.71 -9.15 -30.77
CA PRO A 56 1.89 -9.10 -32.22
C PRO A 56 0.65 -9.62 -32.99
N PRO A 57 0.46 -9.21 -34.24
CA PRO A 57 -0.76 -9.49 -34.99
C PRO A 57 -0.81 -10.94 -35.47
N ILE A 58 -1.90 -11.64 -35.14
CA ILE A 58 -2.31 -12.88 -35.79
C ILE A 58 -3.04 -12.52 -37.09
N LEU A 59 -2.75 -13.26 -38.17
CA LEU A 59 -3.35 -13.06 -39.49
C LEU A 59 -4.87 -13.32 -39.49
N PRO A 60 -5.64 -12.69 -40.38
CA PRO A 60 -7.11 -12.80 -40.37
C PRO A 60 -7.58 -14.12 -40.98
N GLU A 61 -8.48 -14.82 -40.28
CA GLU A 61 -9.21 -15.95 -40.82
C GLU A 61 -10.62 -15.52 -41.26
N GLU A 62 -11.08 -16.04 -42.40
CA GLU A 62 -12.25 -15.52 -43.12
C GLU A 62 -13.59 -15.91 -42.48
N THR A 63 -14.59 -15.09 -42.75
CA THR A 63 -15.99 -15.31 -42.38
C THR A 63 -16.57 -16.58 -43.01
N LEU A 64 -17.05 -17.53 -42.19
CA LEU A 64 -18.11 -18.47 -42.55
C LEU A 64 -18.85 -18.97 -41.29
N SER A 65 -20.12 -18.60 -41.14
CA SER A 65 -21.07 -19.26 -40.24
C SER A 65 -21.81 -20.35 -41.02
N PRO A 66 -22.19 -21.50 -40.41
CA PRO A 66 -23.49 -21.49 -39.70
C PRO A 66 -23.63 -22.44 -38.48
N THR A 67 -24.55 -22.02 -37.58
CA THR A 67 -25.42 -22.88 -36.75
C THR A 67 -24.81 -24.04 -35.95
N HIS A 68 -24.41 -23.75 -34.71
CA HIS A 68 -24.54 -24.68 -33.57
C HIS A 68 -25.14 -23.94 -32.36
N PRO A 69 -25.86 -24.63 -31.46
CA PRO A 69 -26.43 -24.00 -30.26
C PRO A 69 -25.32 -23.48 -29.34
N PRO A 70 -25.59 -22.48 -28.48
CA PRO A 70 -24.57 -21.91 -27.61
C PRO A 70 -24.14 -22.95 -26.56
N THR A 71 -23.02 -23.61 -26.81
CA THR A 71 -22.21 -24.21 -25.76
C THR A 71 -21.77 -23.08 -24.85
N THR A 72 -22.45 -22.95 -23.70
CA THR A 72 -21.94 -22.19 -22.56
C THR A 72 -20.48 -22.58 -22.35
N PRO A 73 -19.55 -21.62 -22.21
CA PRO A 73 -18.19 -21.97 -21.82
C PRO A 73 -18.25 -22.80 -20.53
N PRO A 74 -17.38 -23.80 -20.35
CA PRO A 74 -17.31 -24.49 -19.07
C PRO A 74 -17.09 -23.44 -17.97
N PRO A 75 -17.69 -23.59 -16.79
CA PRO A 75 -17.38 -22.68 -15.69
C PRO A 75 -15.87 -22.74 -15.47
N HIS A 76 -15.21 -21.59 -15.61
CA HIS A 76 -13.83 -21.43 -15.18
C HIS A 76 -13.71 -21.95 -13.73
N PRO A 77 -12.54 -22.40 -13.26
CA PRO A 77 -12.38 -22.90 -11.90
C PRO A 77 -11.75 -21.87 -10.91
N PRO A 78 -12.25 -20.63 -10.73
CA PRO A 78 -11.63 -19.67 -9.80
C PRO A 78 -11.90 -20.01 -8.33
N SER A 79 -12.73 -21.02 -8.03
CA SER A 79 -13.19 -21.36 -6.68
C SER A 79 -12.39 -22.47 -5.97
N SER A 80 -11.37 -23.06 -6.60
CA SER A 80 -10.59 -24.16 -6.01
C SER A 80 -9.41 -23.71 -5.15
N LEU A 81 -8.94 -22.46 -5.34
CA LEU A 81 -7.74 -21.89 -4.71
C LEU A 81 -8.01 -20.53 -4.01
N SER A 82 -9.28 -20.15 -3.84
CA SER A 82 -9.67 -18.94 -3.11
C SER A 82 -9.50 -19.13 -1.60
N SER A 83 -8.79 -18.22 -0.92
CA SER A 83 -8.54 -18.32 0.53
C SER A 83 -8.62 -16.97 1.25
N SER A 84 -8.74 -17.03 2.58
CA SER A 84 -8.88 -15.87 3.47
C SER A 84 -7.85 -15.88 4.59
N LEU A 85 -7.01 -14.84 4.64
CA LEU A 85 -6.06 -14.56 5.71
C LEU A 85 -6.76 -13.90 6.89
N TYR A 86 -6.92 -14.64 8.00
CA TYR A 86 -7.48 -14.11 9.24
C TYR A 86 -6.40 -13.41 10.06
N GLN A 87 -6.54 -12.12 10.30
CA GLN A 87 -5.58 -11.36 11.12
C GLN A 87 -6.18 -11.03 12.47
N SER A 88 -5.46 -11.41 13.52
CA SER A 88 -5.73 -11.08 14.92
C SER A 88 -5.34 -9.63 15.22
N LEU A 89 -6.33 -8.85 15.67
CA LEU A 89 -6.14 -7.48 16.12
C LEU A 89 -6.78 -7.32 17.50
N SER A 90 -5.97 -6.99 18.50
CA SER A 90 -6.42 -6.75 19.87
C SER A 90 -6.48 -5.24 20.11
N THR A 91 -7.64 -4.72 20.52
CA THR A 91 -7.84 -3.30 20.79
C THR A 91 -8.04 -3.07 22.28
N TRP A 92 -7.10 -2.38 22.90
CA TRP A 92 -7.09 -2.04 24.31
C TRP A 92 -7.64 -0.63 24.53
N LEU A 93 -8.78 -0.53 25.21
CA LEU A 93 -9.39 0.75 25.57
C LEU A 93 -8.84 1.23 26.91
N ALA A 94 -8.20 2.41 26.95
CA ALA A 94 -7.66 3.04 28.15
C ALA A 94 -8.51 4.27 28.57
N PRO A 95 -9.62 4.06 29.33
CA PRO A 95 -10.52 5.12 29.75
C PRO A 95 -9.97 5.96 30.92
N PRO A 96 -10.56 7.13 31.20
CA PRO A 96 -10.15 7.96 32.32
C PRO A 96 -10.59 7.33 33.65
N SER A 97 -9.85 7.58 34.72
CA SER A 97 -10.13 7.06 36.06
C SER A 97 -10.79 8.11 36.97
N PRO A 98 -11.94 7.82 37.62
CA PRO A 98 -12.80 6.65 37.43
C PRO A 98 -13.53 6.71 36.08
N PRO A 99 -13.90 5.54 35.49
CA PRO A 99 -14.52 5.48 34.16
C PRO A 99 -15.82 6.29 34.11
N ARG A 100 -15.79 7.37 33.33
CA ARG A 100 -16.99 8.13 32.92
C ARG A 100 -17.59 7.67 31.59
N LEU A 101 -17.05 6.58 31.01
CA LEU A 101 -17.83 5.79 30.07
C LEU A 101 -19.03 5.21 30.86
N PRO A 102 -20.27 5.34 30.37
CA PRO A 102 -21.37 4.56 30.94
C PRO A 102 -20.97 3.08 30.87
N PRO A 103 -21.32 2.26 31.87
CA PRO A 103 -20.85 0.89 31.92
C PRO A 103 -21.27 0.16 30.65
N PHE A 104 -20.31 -0.51 30.00
CA PHE A 104 -20.60 -1.66 29.17
C PHE A 104 -21.14 -2.75 30.10
N SER A 105 -22.42 -2.62 30.47
CA SER A 105 -23.11 -3.60 31.28
C SER A 105 -23.22 -4.87 30.45
N HIS A 106 -22.34 -5.85 30.73
CA HIS A 106 -22.53 -7.21 30.31
C HIS A 106 -23.97 -7.63 30.63
N PRO A 107 -24.79 -8.02 29.65
CA PRO A 107 -26.02 -8.73 29.95
C PRO A 107 -25.62 -10.03 30.62
N SER A 108 -25.94 -10.18 31.91
CA SER A 108 -25.65 -11.38 32.71
C SER A 108 -26.61 -12.53 32.39
N SER A 109 -26.74 -12.82 31.10
CA SER A 109 -27.56 -13.87 30.50
C SER A 109 -26.86 -14.30 29.22
N PRO A 110 -26.59 -15.60 28.99
CA PRO A 110 -25.97 -16.03 27.75
C PRO A 110 -26.90 -15.67 26.58
N PRO A 111 -26.47 -14.80 25.64
CA PRO A 111 -27.20 -14.68 24.39
C PRO A 111 -27.01 -15.99 23.62
N PRO A 112 -28.01 -16.46 22.85
CA PRO A 112 -27.73 -17.47 21.84
C PRO A 112 -26.66 -16.93 20.91
N SER A 113 -25.61 -17.73 20.66
CA SER A 113 -24.55 -17.59 19.65
C SER A 113 -24.35 -16.20 19.04
N PRO A 114 -23.21 -15.51 19.27
CA PRO A 114 -23.01 -14.17 18.74
C PRO A 114 -23.27 -14.15 17.23
N PRO A 115 -24.09 -13.21 16.72
CA PRO A 115 -24.21 -13.05 15.28
C PRO A 115 -22.82 -12.68 14.78
N ILE A 116 -22.24 -13.60 14.00
CA ILE A 116 -21.00 -13.37 13.26
C ILE A 116 -21.16 -12.02 12.57
N CYS A 117 -20.34 -11.03 12.95
CA CYS A 117 -20.24 -9.74 12.26
C CYS A 117 -19.52 -9.92 10.92
N SER A 118 -20.05 -10.84 10.11
CA SER A 118 -20.10 -10.67 8.68
C SER A 118 -20.64 -9.28 8.41
N MET A 119 -19.86 -8.44 7.72
CA MET A 119 -20.34 -7.17 7.20
C MET A 119 -21.28 -7.42 6.01
N SER A 120 -22.38 -8.14 6.27
CA SER A 120 -23.51 -8.26 5.39
C SER A 120 -24.29 -6.95 5.43
N SER A 121 -23.94 -6.06 4.50
CA SER A 121 -24.84 -5.07 3.89
C SER A 121 -25.96 -4.52 4.77
N LEU A 122 -25.72 -3.36 5.40
CA LEU A 122 -26.81 -2.39 5.56
C LEU A 122 -27.43 -2.10 4.17
N PRO A 123 -28.75 -1.85 4.07
CA PRO A 123 -29.45 -1.75 2.79
C PRO A 123 -29.20 -0.39 2.10
N SER A 124 -27.94 -0.07 1.82
CA SER A 124 -27.61 0.71 0.64
C SER A 124 -27.98 -0.15 -0.58
N ARG A 125 -28.77 0.44 -1.50
CA ARG A 125 -29.10 -0.04 -2.85
C ARG A 125 -28.06 -1.03 -3.38
N PRO A 126 -28.45 -2.24 -3.86
CA PRO A 126 -27.49 -3.30 -4.22
C PRO A 126 -26.46 -2.76 -5.21
N LEU A 127 -25.25 -2.55 -4.68
CA LEU A 127 -24.10 -2.14 -5.47
C LEU A 127 -23.69 -3.34 -6.34
N PRO A 128 -23.27 -3.11 -7.60
CA PRO A 128 -22.91 -4.20 -8.48
C PRO A 128 -21.81 -5.07 -7.84
N PRO A 129 -21.84 -6.40 -8.06
CA PRO A 129 -20.82 -7.30 -7.52
C PRO A 129 -19.44 -6.85 -7.98
N ALA A 130 -18.44 -7.01 -7.12
CA ALA A 130 -17.06 -6.66 -7.44
C ALA A 130 -16.62 -7.40 -8.71
N THR A 131 -16.21 -6.66 -9.74
CA THR A 131 -15.80 -7.20 -11.05
C THR A 131 -14.47 -7.97 -11.02
N HIS A 132 -13.83 -8.04 -9.85
CA HIS A 132 -12.55 -8.70 -9.63
C HIS A 132 -12.64 -9.56 -8.38
N HIS A 133 -12.38 -10.86 -8.55
CA HIS A 133 -12.25 -11.82 -7.47
C HIS A 133 -10.75 -12.07 -7.22
N LEU A 134 -10.25 -11.72 -6.04
CA LEU A 134 -8.87 -11.99 -5.65
C LEU A 134 -8.75 -13.41 -5.12
N SER A 135 -7.73 -14.17 -5.54
CA SER A 135 -7.43 -15.51 -5.01
C SER A 135 -7.09 -15.49 -3.51
N LEU A 136 -6.60 -14.35 -3.03
CA LEU A 136 -6.29 -14.08 -1.63
C LEU A 136 -7.17 -12.94 -1.12
N SER A 137 -7.93 -13.20 -0.07
CA SER A 137 -8.71 -12.22 0.68
C SER A 137 -8.16 -12.09 2.10
N HIS A 138 -8.54 -11.02 2.80
CA HIS A 138 -8.19 -10.83 4.21
C HIS A 138 -9.46 -10.62 5.05
N SER A 139 -9.45 -11.13 6.27
CA SER A 139 -10.51 -10.97 7.26
C SER A 139 -9.92 -10.46 8.57
N LEU A 140 -10.63 -9.54 9.21
CA LEU A 140 -10.25 -8.96 10.50
C LEU A 140 -10.91 -9.76 11.63
N HIS A 141 -10.10 -10.36 12.51
CA HIS A 141 -10.55 -10.89 13.79
C HIS A 141 -10.22 -9.88 14.89
N LEU A 142 -11.19 -9.03 15.20
CA LEU A 142 -11.07 -7.98 16.22
C LEU A 142 -11.45 -8.51 17.60
N ASP A 143 -10.53 -8.45 18.55
CA ASP A 143 -10.79 -8.57 19.99
C ASP A 143 -10.72 -7.18 20.65
N VAL A 144 -11.55 -6.92 21.66
CA VAL A 144 -11.66 -5.62 22.32
C VAL A 144 -11.72 -5.78 23.83
N SER A 145 -10.71 -5.27 24.51
CA SER A 145 -10.51 -5.37 25.96
C SER A 145 -10.38 -3.99 26.61
N LEU A 146 -10.68 -3.92 27.91
CA LEU A 146 -10.42 -2.73 28.73
C LEU A 146 -9.04 -2.88 29.38
N SER A 147 -8.19 -1.86 29.25
CA SER A 147 -6.87 -1.85 29.89
C SER A 147 -6.99 -1.80 31.43
N PRO A 148 -6.02 -2.34 32.18
CA PRO A 148 -5.97 -2.19 33.63
C PRO A 148 -5.98 -0.72 34.07
N SER A 149 -6.71 -0.40 35.14
CA SER A 149 -6.78 0.97 35.69
C SER A 149 -5.44 1.52 36.18
N SER A 150 -4.46 0.64 36.46
CA SER A 150 -3.08 1.02 36.73
C SER A 150 -2.40 1.68 35.51
N LEU A 151 -2.69 1.20 34.30
CA LEU A 151 -2.12 1.73 33.06
C LEU A 151 -2.66 3.14 32.79
N SER A 152 -3.98 3.31 32.79
CA SER A 152 -4.61 4.62 32.58
C SER A 152 -4.22 5.65 33.65
N ASN A 153 -4.04 5.22 34.90
CA ASN A 153 -3.53 6.08 35.98
C ASN A 153 -2.08 6.51 35.73
N SER A 154 -1.20 5.59 35.33
CA SER A 154 0.21 5.89 35.01
C SER A 154 0.31 6.90 33.86
N LEU A 155 -0.35 6.59 32.74
CA LEU A 155 -0.42 7.44 31.55
C LEU A 155 -0.98 8.83 31.87
N SER A 156 -2.10 8.91 32.59
CA SER A 156 -2.69 10.20 32.96
C SER A 156 -1.79 11.00 33.92
N THR A 157 -1.05 10.34 34.81
CA THR A 157 -0.16 11.01 35.76
C THR A 157 1.07 11.58 35.04
N ALA A 158 1.69 10.80 34.15
CA ALA A 158 2.81 11.24 33.32
C ALA A 158 2.45 12.42 32.42
N LEU A 159 1.29 12.36 31.76
CA LEU A 159 0.80 13.46 30.93
C LEU A 159 0.52 14.73 31.74
N LYS A 160 -0.15 14.60 32.90
CA LYS A 160 -0.49 15.75 33.77
C LYS A 160 0.74 16.41 34.38
N SER A 161 1.75 15.65 34.79
CA SER A 161 3.00 16.21 35.33
C SER A 161 3.80 16.95 34.27
N HIS A 162 3.81 16.45 33.02
CA HIS A 162 4.45 17.15 31.91
C HIS A 162 3.70 18.45 31.53
N LEU A 163 2.37 18.42 31.41
CA LEU A 163 1.56 19.59 31.04
C LEU A 163 1.50 20.67 32.13
N SER A 164 1.71 20.32 33.41
CA SER A 164 1.81 21.30 34.50
C SER A 164 3.19 21.95 34.59
N ALA A 165 4.26 21.22 34.27
CA ALA A 165 5.62 21.75 34.21
C ALA A 165 5.89 22.57 32.94
N SER A 166 5.26 22.23 31.81
CA SER A 166 5.46 22.89 30.53
C SER A 166 4.79 24.27 30.47
N THR A 167 5.51 25.30 30.00
CA THR A 167 4.95 26.64 29.76
C THR A 167 4.01 26.63 28.56
N SER A 168 2.92 27.41 28.61
CA SER A 168 1.98 27.47 27.47
C SER A 168 2.65 28.13 26.25
N PRO A 169 2.61 27.52 25.06
CA PRO A 169 3.26 28.07 23.88
C PRO A 169 2.60 29.38 23.42
N LEU A 170 3.40 30.39 23.08
CA LEU A 170 2.92 31.70 22.64
C LEU A 170 2.33 31.73 21.21
N ARG A 171 2.62 30.70 20.40
CA ARG A 171 2.38 30.68 18.94
C ARG A 171 1.61 29.47 18.41
N SER A 172 1.42 28.45 19.24
CA SER A 172 0.70 27.21 18.89
C SER A 172 -0.55 27.10 19.76
N PRO A 173 -1.71 26.65 19.23
CA PRO A 173 -2.85 26.32 20.06
C PRO A 173 -2.66 25.01 20.85
N LEU A 174 -1.66 24.19 20.49
CA LEU A 174 -1.37 22.88 21.10
C LEU A 174 -0.03 22.90 21.85
N SER A 175 -0.02 22.36 23.06
CA SER A 175 1.20 22.09 23.83
C SER A 175 1.92 20.86 23.27
N SER A 176 3.23 20.97 23.02
CA SER A 176 4.04 19.84 22.54
C SER A 176 4.34 18.87 23.70
N VAL A 177 4.09 17.58 23.49
CA VAL A 177 4.43 16.50 24.44
C VAL A 177 5.33 15.49 23.74
N PRO A 178 6.50 15.11 24.27
CA PRO A 178 7.31 14.06 23.65
C PRO A 178 6.56 12.72 23.59
N TYR A 179 6.44 12.10 22.41
CA TYR A 179 5.76 10.81 22.24
C TYR A 179 6.30 9.72 23.19
N SER A 180 7.62 9.76 23.42
CA SER A 180 8.36 8.77 24.23
C SER A 180 7.87 8.68 25.69
N LEU A 181 7.28 9.75 26.23
CA LEU A 181 6.69 9.78 27.58
C LEU A 181 5.56 8.76 27.74
N ILE A 182 4.75 8.59 26.69
CA ILE A 182 3.61 7.66 26.65
C ILE A 182 4.05 6.31 26.10
N ASP A 183 4.89 6.34 25.07
CA ASP A 183 5.40 5.14 24.41
C ASP A 183 6.16 4.21 25.35
N GLN A 184 7.01 4.75 26.25
CA GLN A 184 7.74 3.95 27.24
C GLN A 184 6.81 3.19 28.19
N ILE A 185 5.67 3.78 28.58
CA ILE A 185 4.71 3.16 29.49
C ILE A 185 3.93 2.06 28.75
N ILE A 186 3.51 2.31 27.51
CA ILE A 186 2.77 1.35 26.68
C ILE A 186 3.66 0.18 26.25
N LYS A 187 4.94 0.44 25.92
CA LYS A 187 5.92 -0.60 25.61
C LYS A 187 6.12 -1.56 26.79
N GLN A 188 6.25 -1.04 28.01
CA GLN A 188 6.37 -1.86 29.22
C GLN A 188 5.14 -2.73 29.50
N ASP A 189 3.94 -2.22 29.17
CA ASP A 189 2.69 -2.97 29.29
C ASP A 189 2.61 -4.10 28.24
N PHE A 190 2.89 -3.78 26.98
CA PHE A 190 2.97 -4.74 25.88
C PHE A 190 4.01 -5.85 26.11
N GLU A 191 5.23 -5.48 26.56
CA GLU A 191 6.29 -6.44 26.91
C GLU A 191 5.92 -7.35 28.09
N LYS A 192 5.07 -6.87 29.01
CA LYS A 192 4.58 -7.64 30.15
C LYS A 192 3.50 -8.66 29.74
N GLU A 193 2.63 -8.31 28.80
CA GLU A 193 1.62 -9.24 28.28
C GLU A 193 2.24 -10.37 27.42
N LYS A 194 3.42 -10.13 26.83
CA LYS A 194 4.11 -11.05 25.91
C LYS A 194 3.19 -11.64 24.83
N PRO A 195 2.44 -10.81 24.09
CA PRO A 195 1.47 -11.30 23.13
C PRO A 195 2.15 -12.07 22.00
N ILE A 196 1.75 -13.33 21.82
CA ILE A 196 2.20 -14.17 20.71
C ILE A 196 1.27 -13.88 19.52
N ASN A 197 1.84 -13.52 18.38
CA ASN A 197 1.17 -13.51 17.07
C ASN A 197 -0.14 -12.68 16.99
N SER A 198 -0.15 -11.51 17.64
CA SER A 198 -1.22 -10.51 17.54
C SER A 198 -0.65 -9.09 17.45
N ILE A 199 -1.46 -8.15 16.96
CA ILE A 199 -1.13 -6.72 16.89
C ILE A 199 -2.06 -5.95 17.83
N HIS A 200 -1.48 -5.03 18.60
CA HIS A 200 -2.15 -4.35 19.71
C HIS A 200 -2.39 -2.86 19.40
N ILE A 201 -3.65 -2.42 19.39
CA ILE A 201 -4.02 -1.01 19.27
C ILE A 201 -4.47 -0.50 20.63
N TYR A 202 -3.70 0.39 21.24
CA TYR A 202 -4.08 1.08 22.47
C TYR A 202 -4.82 2.38 22.14
N ILE A 203 -6.10 2.45 22.48
CA ILE A 203 -6.94 3.63 22.28
C ILE A 203 -7.07 4.37 23.60
N LEU A 204 -6.41 5.52 23.68
CA LEU A 204 -6.30 6.31 24.90
C LEU A 204 -7.38 7.39 24.96
N HIS A 205 -7.99 7.53 26.13
CA HIS A 205 -8.79 8.69 26.48
C HIS A 205 -8.51 9.07 27.94
N LEU A 206 -7.41 9.78 28.17
CA LEU A 206 -6.88 10.06 29.53
C LEU A 206 -7.65 11.16 30.30
N GLY A 207 -8.84 11.53 29.82
CA GLY A 207 -9.71 12.55 30.39
C GLY A 207 -9.29 13.97 30.07
N SER A 208 -9.99 14.95 30.66
CA SER A 208 -9.71 16.37 30.46
C SER A 208 -8.35 16.76 31.05
N GLN A 209 -7.56 17.51 30.29
CA GLN A 209 -6.25 18.03 30.68
C GLN A 209 -6.30 19.55 30.90
N SER A 210 -5.30 20.10 31.59
CA SER A 210 -5.17 21.54 31.86
C SER A 210 -4.91 22.39 30.62
N LYS A 211 -4.37 21.80 29.55
CA LYS A 211 -4.05 22.44 28.28
C LYS A 211 -4.34 21.47 27.13
N PRO A 212 -4.79 21.95 25.96
CA PRO A 212 -4.77 21.16 24.73
C PRO A 212 -3.31 20.82 24.35
N TYR A 213 -3.12 19.62 23.80
CA TYR A 213 -1.79 19.04 23.58
C TYR A 213 -1.77 18.12 22.36
N ALA A 214 -0.59 17.91 21.79
CA ALA A 214 -0.32 16.88 20.79
C ALA A 214 1.16 16.44 20.87
N TYR A 215 1.45 15.27 20.32
CA TYR A 215 2.74 14.62 20.47
C TYR A 215 3.76 15.09 19.43
N SER A 216 4.94 15.49 19.89
CA SER A 216 6.12 15.72 19.04
C SER A 216 6.93 14.44 18.88
N TYR A 217 7.38 14.18 17.66
CA TYR A 217 8.13 12.99 17.28
C TYR A 217 9.66 13.19 17.27
N THR A 218 10.13 14.43 17.13
CA THR A 218 11.56 14.79 17.09
C THR A 218 11.93 15.81 18.18
N PRO A 219 13.13 15.73 18.80
CA PRO A 219 13.55 16.68 19.84
C PRO A 219 13.71 18.13 19.34
N GLY A 220 13.38 19.10 20.19
CA GLY A 220 13.51 20.54 19.91
C GLY A 220 12.23 21.22 19.44
N ASP A 221 12.12 22.54 19.68
CA ASP A 221 10.90 23.33 19.43
C ASP A 221 10.70 23.71 17.95
N PRO A 222 9.45 23.87 17.48
CA PRO A 222 9.15 24.42 16.17
C PRO A 222 9.58 25.90 16.08
N SER A 223 10.02 26.32 14.90
CA SER A 223 10.43 27.70 14.62
C SER A 223 9.72 28.25 13.37
N PRO A 224 9.71 29.58 13.13
CA PRO A 224 9.15 30.15 11.90
C PRO A 224 9.84 29.69 10.60
N ALA A 225 11.04 29.12 10.70
CA ALA A 225 11.78 28.53 9.58
C ALA A 225 11.67 27.00 9.54
N PHE A 226 11.10 26.36 10.56
CA PHE A 226 11.05 24.90 10.69
C PHE A 226 9.77 24.44 11.39
N THR A 227 8.80 23.96 10.60
CA THR A 227 7.50 23.50 11.09
C THR A 227 7.54 22.03 11.44
N LYS A 228 7.40 21.72 12.73
CA LYS A 228 7.22 20.35 13.22
C LYS A 228 5.76 19.97 13.30
N CYS A 229 5.40 18.84 12.71
CA CYS A 229 4.04 18.32 12.79
C CYS A 229 3.87 17.49 14.07
N LEU A 230 3.19 18.08 15.06
CA LEU A 230 2.63 17.34 16.20
C LEU A 230 1.51 16.40 15.73
N GLY A 231 1.27 15.29 16.45
CA GLY A 231 0.17 14.37 16.18
C GLY A 231 -0.44 13.65 17.37
N SER A 232 -1.33 12.69 17.10
CA SER A 232 -2.14 11.98 18.10
C SER A 232 -1.95 10.46 18.07
N VAL A 233 -1.04 9.96 17.22
CA VAL A 233 -0.79 8.53 17.00
C VAL A 233 0.69 8.22 17.03
N TRP A 234 1.03 6.98 17.37
CA TRP A 234 2.38 6.43 17.25
C TRP A 234 2.33 4.93 16.97
N THR A 235 3.24 4.47 16.12
CA THR A 235 3.44 3.06 15.76
C THR A 235 4.77 2.60 16.32
N GLY A 236 4.79 1.55 17.15
CA GLY A 236 6.01 1.08 17.80
C GLY A 236 6.97 0.33 16.85
N LYS A 237 8.17 0.03 17.37
CA LYS A 237 9.11 -0.91 16.72
C LYS A 237 8.59 -2.36 16.72
N ASP A 238 7.85 -2.71 17.77
CA ASP A 238 7.18 -4.00 17.97
C ASP A 238 5.70 -3.88 17.59
N ARG A 239 4.95 -4.99 17.61
CA ARG A 239 3.55 -5.11 17.11
C ARG A 239 2.48 -4.42 17.98
N TYR A 240 2.74 -3.18 18.39
CA TYR A 240 1.75 -2.30 19.00
C TYR A 240 1.76 -0.90 18.37
N LEU A 241 0.64 -0.21 18.53
CA LEU A 241 0.51 1.21 18.26
C LEU A 241 -0.44 1.83 19.29
N TRP A 242 -0.37 3.14 19.45
CA TRP A 242 -1.32 3.87 20.29
C TRP A 242 -1.91 5.08 19.59
N ILE A 243 -3.16 5.38 19.96
CA ILE A 243 -3.96 6.47 19.43
C ILE A 243 -4.58 7.20 20.61
N ASP A 244 -4.20 8.45 20.84
CA ASP A 244 -4.80 9.28 21.88
C ASP A 244 -5.91 10.16 21.29
N LEU A 245 -7.15 9.80 21.62
CA LEU A 245 -8.33 10.57 21.19
C LEU A 245 -8.46 11.90 21.96
N GLY A 246 -7.73 12.07 23.06
CA GLY A 246 -7.64 13.33 23.82
C GLY A 246 -6.59 14.32 23.29
N ALA A 247 -5.66 13.87 22.43
CA ALA A 247 -4.69 14.73 21.78
C ALA A 247 -5.30 15.46 20.58
N GLY A 248 -4.94 16.73 20.37
CA GLY A 248 -5.42 17.58 19.28
C GLY A 248 -6.38 18.71 19.71
N PRO A 249 -7.26 19.19 18.82
CA PRO A 249 -7.46 18.70 17.45
C PRO A 249 -6.26 19.01 16.56
N VAL A 250 -5.79 17.99 15.82
CA VAL A 250 -4.72 18.12 14.82
C VAL A 250 -5.30 18.19 13.41
N ASP A 251 -4.56 18.81 12.50
CA ASP A 251 -4.91 18.95 11.09
C ASP A 251 -3.70 18.72 10.19
N TYR A 252 -3.92 18.06 9.06
CA TYR A 252 -2.90 17.74 8.07
C TYR A 252 -3.47 17.80 6.66
N GLY A 253 -2.63 18.10 5.68
CA GLY A 253 -2.90 17.82 4.28
C GLY A 253 -2.45 18.95 3.35
N PRO A 254 -2.84 18.87 2.07
CA PRO A 254 -2.64 19.96 1.10
C PRO A 254 -3.23 21.28 1.61
N ALA A 255 -2.41 22.34 1.59
CA ALA A 255 -2.78 23.67 2.08
C ALA A 255 -3.73 24.43 1.14
N LEU A 256 -3.79 24.04 -0.14
CA LEU A 256 -4.60 24.69 -1.18
C LEU A 256 -5.69 23.77 -1.74
N SER A 257 -5.32 22.58 -2.23
CA SER A 257 -6.25 21.63 -2.84
C SER A 257 -5.60 20.25 -2.94
N GLY A 258 -6.38 19.20 -2.66
CA GLY A 258 -5.98 17.81 -2.81
C GLY A 258 -6.80 16.89 -1.89
N ASP A 259 -6.63 15.58 -2.06
CA ASP A 259 -7.33 14.56 -1.28
C ASP A 259 -6.62 14.25 0.04
N GLY A 260 -7.28 13.49 0.92
CA GLY A 260 -6.70 12.97 2.17
C GLY A 260 -6.50 13.99 3.29
N VAL A 261 -6.95 15.24 3.11
CA VAL A 261 -6.92 16.28 4.15
C VAL A 261 -7.60 15.77 5.43
N LEU A 262 -6.89 15.88 6.55
CA LEU A 262 -7.44 15.81 7.90
C LEU A 262 -7.88 17.22 8.32
N PRO A 263 -9.19 17.55 8.29
CA PRO A 263 -9.66 18.90 8.60
C PRO A 263 -9.67 19.16 10.12
N LYS A 264 -9.53 20.43 10.50
CA LYS A 264 -9.86 20.89 11.86
C LYS A 264 -11.34 20.65 12.15
N GLY A 265 -11.67 19.77 13.09
CA GLY A 265 -13.01 19.64 13.68
C GLY A 265 -13.72 18.29 13.45
N GLU A 266 -15.05 18.30 13.54
CA GLU A 266 -15.89 17.11 13.83
C GLU A 266 -15.90 15.98 12.78
N PHE A 267 -15.37 16.23 11.57
CA PHE A 267 -15.57 15.36 10.40
C PHE A 267 -14.60 14.17 10.31
N HIS A 268 -13.61 14.08 11.21
CA HIS A 268 -12.66 12.96 11.23
C HIS A 268 -12.64 12.27 12.61
N PRO A 269 -12.49 10.93 12.69
CA PRO A 269 -12.47 10.19 13.97
C PRO A 269 -11.49 10.73 15.01
N LEU A 270 -10.26 11.09 14.60
CA LEU A 270 -9.25 11.65 15.52
C LEU A 270 -9.62 13.03 16.09
N ALA A 271 -10.48 13.79 15.42
CA ALA A 271 -10.92 15.11 15.85
C ALA A 271 -12.36 15.10 16.41
N ALA A 272 -13.02 13.94 16.45
CA ALA A 272 -14.41 13.78 16.86
C ALA A 272 -14.67 14.13 18.33
N LEU A 273 -13.69 13.95 19.23
CA LEU A 273 -13.81 14.31 20.65
C LEU A 273 -13.56 15.80 20.94
N HIS A 274 -13.02 16.56 19.98
CA HIS A 274 -12.67 17.98 20.13
C HIS A 274 -13.77 18.94 19.66
N GLY A 275 -14.82 18.41 19.04
CA GLY A 275 -15.97 19.17 18.60
C GLY A 275 -17.20 19.03 19.50
N ARG A 276 -18.39 19.25 18.93
CA ARG A 276 -19.66 19.06 19.64
C ARG A 276 -19.83 17.62 20.13
N PRO A 277 -20.43 17.40 21.32
CA PRO A 277 -20.71 16.06 21.83
C PRO A 277 -21.54 15.23 20.83
N LYS A 278 -20.91 14.19 20.27
CA LYS A 278 -21.56 13.24 19.38
C LYS A 278 -22.44 12.25 20.15
N SER A 279 -23.41 11.64 19.47
CA SER A 279 -24.11 10.48 20.04
C SER A 279 -23.17 9.28 20.18
N GLN A 280 -23.45 8.39 21.14
CA GLN A 280 -22.65 7.17 21.34
C GLN A 280 -22.49 6.34 20.06
N LYS A 281 -23.55 6.25 19.24
CA LYS A 281 -23.53 5.53 17.95
C LYS A 281 -22.58 6.16 16.95
N ALA A 282 -22.52 7.49 16.89
CA ALA A 282 -21.59 8.20 16.01
C ALA A 282 -20.14 8.03 16.48
N LEU A 283 -19.87 8.13 17.79
CA LEU A 283 -18.54 7.89 18.35
C LEU A 283 -18.05 6.45 18.11
N LEU A 284 -18.92 5.45 18.26
CA LEU A 284 -18.59 4.06 17.93
C LEU A 284 -18.33 3.84 16.43
N SER A 285 -19.07 4.54 15.56
CA SER A 285 -18.83 4.50 14.11
C SER A 285 -17.50 5.14 13.74
N ASP A 286 -17.15 6.28 14.34
CA ASP A 286 -15.87 6.95 14.15
C ASP A 286 -14.72 6.02 14.60
N LEU A 287 -14.85 5.40 15.77
CA LEU A 287 -13.87 4.47 16.34
C LEU A 287 -13.68 3.23 15.45
N ALA A 288 -14.77 2.62 14.98
CA ALA A 288 -14.71 1.48 14.08
C ALA A 288 -14.05 1.85 12.74
N SER A 289 -14.35 3.05 12.20
CA SER A 289 -13.70 3.56 10.98
C SER A 289 -12.19 3.77 11.17
N LEU A 290 -11.77 4.21 12.35
CA LEU A 290 -10.36 4.44 12.69
C LEU A 290 -9.58 3.13 12.82
N VAL A 291 -10.13 2.15 13.55
CA VAL A 291 -9.55 0.80 13.65
C VAL A 291 -9.51 0.11 12.28
N TRP A 292 -10.54 0.31 11.45
CA TRP A 292 -10.57 -0.21 10.08
C TRP A 292 -9.51 0.44 9.17
N SER A 293 -9.33 1.76 9.23
CA SER A 293 -8.24 2.44 8.50
C SER A 293 -6.87 1.94 8.96
N ALA A 294 -6.65 1.80 10.28
CA ALA A 294 -5.43 1.23 10.85
C ALA A 294 -5.15 -0.19 10.31
N TYR A 295 -6.17 -1.05 10.26
CA TYR A 295 -6.08 -2.39 9.69
C TYR A 295 -5.66 -2.37 8.21
N GLN A 296 -6.34 -1.59 7.37
CA GLN A 296 -6.04 -1.52 5.93
C GLN A 296 -4.66 -0.94 5.61
N VAL A 297 -4.18 -0.02 6.44
CA VAL A 297 -2.95 0.72 6.21
C VAL A 297 -1.73 0.04 6.83
N LEU A 298 -1.85 -0.46 8.06
CA LEU A 298 -0.72 -0.85 8.89
C LEU A 298 -0.55 -2.37 8.99
N LEU A 299 -1.64 -3.13 8.87
CA LEU A 299 -1.63 -4.60 9.00
C LEU A 299 -1.63 -5.29 7.63
N VAL A 300 -2.50 -4.83 6.72
CA VAL A 300 -2.59 -5.30 5.33
C VAL A 300 -2.36 -4.18 4.30
N PRO A 301 -1.21 -3.46 4.36
CA PRO A 301 -0.87 -2.47 3.34
C PRO A 301 -0.94 -3.07 1.94
N SER A 302 -1.32 -2.23 0.99
CA SER A 302 -1.38 -2.59 -0.43
C SER A 302 0.02 -2.90 -0.97
N LEU A 303 0.16 -3.93 -1.80
CA LEU A 303 1.40 -4.22 -2.51
C LEU A 303 1.51 -3.29 -3.72
N ARG A 304 2.47 -2.36 -3.73
CA ARG A 304 2.63 -1.39 -4.83
C ARG A 304 3.45 -1.96 -6.00
N ILE A 305 4.46 -2.77 -5.69
CA ILE A 305 5.42 -3.30 -6.66
C ILE A 305 5.61 -4.80 -6.33
N PRO A 306 5.46 -5.73 -7.31
CA PRO A 306 5.74 -7.14 -7.06
C PRO A 306 7.22 -7.35 -6.76
N VAL A 307 7.50 -8.15 -5.73
CA VAL A 307 8.83 -8.35 -5.16
C VAL A 307 9.13 -9.84 -5.12
N PRO A 308 9.89 -10.39 -6.08
CA PRO A 308 10.35 -11.78 -5.99
C PRO A 308 11.27 -11.97 -4.78
N PHE A 309 11.28 -13.21 -4.28
CA PHE A 309 12.26 -13.64 -3.28
C PHE A 309 13.64 -13.80 -3.94
N GLU A 310 14.66 -13.18 -3.36
CA GLU A 310 16.06 -13.28 -3.78
C GLU A 310 16.96 -13.38 -2.55
N ASN A 311 17.98 -14.24 -2.56
CA ASN A 311 18.88 -14.48 -1.41
C ASN A 311 19.85 -13.32 -1.15
N SER A 312 20.29 -12.62 -2.20
CA SER A 312 21.17 -11.46 -2.07
C SER A 312 20.45 -10.20 -2.51
N LEU A 313 20.41 -9.21 -1.62
CA LEU A 313 19.84 -7.89 -1.84
C LEU A 313 20.98 -6.87 -1.78
N ILE A 314 21.16 -6.10 -2.85
CA ILE A 314 22.26 -5.14 -3.00
C ILE A 314 21.67 -3.77 -3.32
N VAL A 315 21.99 -2.77 -2.51
CA VAL A 315 21.61 -1.36 -2.77
C VAL A 315 22.85 -0.61 -3.26
N GLU A 316 22.81 -0.12 -4.50
CA GLU A 316 23.91 0.60 -5.14
C GLU A 316 23.62 2.11 -5.16
N PHE A 317 24.21 2.87 -4.24
CA PHE A 317 24.15 4.33 -4.27
C PHE A 317 25.07 4.88 -5.36
N VAL A 318 24.50 5.56 -6.36
CA VAL A 318 25.24 6.26 -7.42
C VAL A 318 25.08 7.77 -7.17
N HIS A 319 26.06 8.36 -6.50
CA HIS A 319 26.07 9.79 -6.16
C HIS A 319 26.64 10.59 -7.33
N ILE A 320 25.77 11.30 -8.04
CA ILE A 320 26.11 12.16 -9.17
C ILE A 320 26.24 13.59 -8.64
N HIS A 321 27.48 14.07 -8.46
CA HIS A 321 27.76 15.33 -7.76
C HIS A 321 28.38 16.40 -8.67
N ALA A 322 28.00 17.66 -8.47
CA ALA A 322 28.48 18.78 -9.27
C ALA A 322 29.77 19.47 -8.76
N SER A 323 30.14 19.29 -7.50
CA SER A 323 31.29 19.95 -6.84
C SER A 323 32.17 18.94 -6.09
N GLU A 324 33.46 19.20 -5.99
CA GLU A 324 34.45 18.39 -5.25
C GLU A 324 34.51 18.72 -3.75
N THR A 325 33.77 19.73 -3.27
CA THR A 325 33.84 20.18 -1.87
C THR A 325 33.28 19.15 -0.89
N GLU A 326 34.15 18.47 -0.15
CA GLU A 326 33.82 17.47 0.90
C GLU A 326 32.84 17.99 1.97
N GLY A 327 32.78 19.31 2.20
CA GLY A 327 31.79 19.97 3.07
C GLY A 327 30.35 20.00 2.51
N GLY A 328 30.11 19.52 1.29
CA GLY A 328 28.79 19.50 0.65
C GLY A 328 27.83 18.41 1.15
N ASN A 329 28.34 17.38 1.84
CA ASN A 329 27.58 16.19 2.25
C ASN A 329 26.62 16.40 3.45
N SER A 330 26.41 17.63 3.89
CA SER A 330 25.33 18.00 4.82
C SER A 330 23.97 17.53 4.26
N GLY A 331 23.24 16.70 5.02
CA GLY A 331 21.95 16.09 4.63
C GLY A 331 22.05 14.86 3.72
N LEU A 332 23.22 14.23 3.61
CA LEU A 332 23.38 12.97 2.88
C LEU A 332 24.37 12.03 3.58
N ASP A 333 24.04 11.61 4.81
CA ASP A 333 24.79 10.55 5.51
C ASP A 333 24.36 9.15 5.06
N TRP A 334 25.11 8.58 4.11
CA TRP A 334 24.96 7.20 3.64
C TRP A 334 25.01 6.17 4.78
N LYS A 335 25.82 6.41 5.83
CA LYS A 335 25.94 5.49 6.98
C LYS A 335 24.71 5.57 7.89
N SER A 336 24.02 6.70 7.93
CA SER A 336 22.73 6.83 8.63
C SER A 336 21.63 6.03 7.92
N ILE A 337 21.59 6.09 6.57
CA ILE A 337 20.66 5.31 5.75
C ILE A 337 20.95 3.82 5.90
N GLU A 338 22.21 3.39 5.73
CA GLU A 338 22.64 2.00 5.92
C GLU A 338 22.30 1.48 7.32
N ARG A 339 22.66 2.21 8.38
CA ARG A 339 22.34 1.86 9.78
C ARG A 339 20.84 1.66 9.99
N THR A 340 20.01 2.53 9.41
CA THR A 340 18.54 2.44 9.53
C THR A 340 17.99 1.09 9.05
N PHE A 341 18.62 0.47 8.04
CA PHE A 341 18.26 -0.88 7.61
C PHE A 341 19.00 -1.95 8.42
N MET A 342 20.32 -1.81 8.60
CA MET A 342 21.16 -2.83 9.24
C MET A 342 20.83 -3.07 10.71
N ASP A 343 20.38 -2.06 11.46
CA ASP A 343 19.86 -2.24 12.82
C ASP A 343 18.67 -3.21 12.83
N GLU A 344 17.71 -3.04 11.91
CA GLU A 344 16.53 -3.91 11.79
C GLU A 344 16.84 -5.26 11.10
N VAL A 345 18.00 -5.40 10.45
CA VAL A 345 18.55 -6.71 10.03
C VAL A 345 19.11 -7.45 11.24
N ASN A 346 19.93 -6.79 12.07
CA ASN A 346 20.54 -7.37 13.27
C ASN A 346 19.48 -7.81 14.30
N ASP A 347 18.39 -7.04 14.42
CA ASP A 347 17.23 -7.37 15.27
C ASP A 347 16.34 -8.50 14.68
N ASN A 348 16.73 -9.13 13.56
CA ASN A 348 15.94 -10.10 12.80
C ASN A 348 14.51 -9.59 12.48
N GLY A 349 14.41 -8.31 12.11
CA GLY A 349 13.14 -7.63 11.85
C GLY A 349 12.78 -7.48 10.36
N LEU A 350 13.75 -7.27 9.48
CA LEU A 350 13.50 -6.87 8.09
C LEU A 350 13.59 -8.00 7.05
N LEU A 351 14.63 -8.83 7.12
CA LEU A 351 14.93 -9.85 6.11
C LEU A 351 14.10 -11.12 6.32
N LEU A 352 13.92 -11.93 5.27
CA LEU A 352 13.12 -13.16 5.29
C LEU A 352 13.98 -14.38 4.94
N GLY A 353 14.04 -15.39 5.80
CA GLY A 353 14.86 -16.58 5.62
C GLY A 353 16.35 -16.24 5.44
N ASP A 354 17.00 -16.95 4.50
CA ASP A 354 18.45 -16.89 4.22
C ASP A 354 18.90 -15.59 3.49
N GLN A 355 18.12 -14.51 3.60
CA GLN A 355 18.40 -13.25 2.91
C GLN A 355 19.59 -12.50 3.50
N SER A 356 20.38 -11.91 2.61
CA SER A 356 21.50 -11.02 2.91
C SER A 356 21.26 -9.63 2.30
N LEU A 357 21.65 -8.58 3.02
CA LEU A 357 21.57 -7.20 2.55
C LEU A 357 22.97 -6.57 2.57
N SER A 358 23.33 -5.88 1.49
CA SER A 358 24.57 -5.12 1.41
C SER A 358 24.37 -3.77 0.72
N PHE A 359 25.20 -2.80 1.08
CA PHE A 359 25.20 -1.46 0.51
C PHE A 359 26.53 -1.20 -0.20
N ARG A 360 26.46 -0.57 -1.36
CA ARG A 360 27.63 -0.15 -2.15
C ARG A 360 27.47 1.32 -2.52
N LYS A 361 28.58 2.06 -2.58
CA LYS A 361 28.59 3.48 -2.95
C LYS A 361 29.55 3.70 -4.11
N TYR A 362 29.07 4.44 -5.11
CA TYR A 362 29.80 4.88 -6.29
C TYR A 362 29.62 6.40 -6.43
N GLU A 363 30.65 7.08 -6.92
CA GLU A 363 30.66 8.54 -7.10
C GLU A 363 30.91 8.86 -8.57
N VAL A 364 30.14 9.80 -9.11
CA VAL A 364 30.20 10.25 -10.50
C VAL A 364 30.21 11.76 -10.52
N LYS A 365 31.25 12.36 -11.10
CA LYS A 365 31.27 13.81 -11.33
C LYS A 365 30.32 14.15 -12.47
N LEU A 366 29.38 15.07 -12.21
CA LEU A 366 28.40 15.52 -13.21
C LEU A 366 29.07 16.16 -14.44
N SER A 367 30.23 16.80 -14.25
CA SER A 367 31.05 17.38 -15.32
C SER A 367 31.68 16.35 -16.26
N GLU A 368 31.95 15.14 -15.76
CA GLU A 368 32.53 14.03 -16.54
C GLU A 368 31.44 13.16 -17.18
N CYS A 369 30.21 13.21 -16.65
CA CYS A 369 29.08 12.40 -17.11
C CYS A 369 28.12 13.19 -18.04
N SER A 370 28.45 13.23 -19.33
CA SER A 370 27.61 13.86 -20.37
C SER A 370 26.17 13.31 -20.40
N ILE A 371 26.00 11.98 -20.22
CA ILE A 371 24.68 11.34 -20.16
C ILE A 371 23.87 11.77 -18.93
N CYS A 372 24.53 12.00 -17.79
CA CYS A 372 23.88 12.52 -16.57
C CYS A 372 23.35 13.95 -16.81
N SER A 373 24.16 14.82 -17.41
CA SER A 373 23.75 16.19 -17.76
C SER A 373 22.63 16.21 -18.80
N PHE A 374 22.70 15.34 -19.82
CA PHE A 374 21.64 15.17 -20.80
C PHE A 374 20.32 14.70 -20.16
N ALA A 375 20.38 13.73 -19.24
CA ALA A 375 19.20 13.19 -18.56
C ALA A 375 18.48 14.27 -17.73
N ILE A 376 19.23 15.09 -16.98
CA ILE A 376 18.67 16.25 -16.28
C ILE A 376 18.06 17.24 -17.27
N SER A 377 18.77 17.63 -18.33
CA SER A 377 18.25 18.59 -19.32
C SER A 377 16.99 18.09 -20.05
N ARG A 378 16.88 16.78 -20.34
CA ARG A 378 15.71 16.15 -20.99
C ARG A 378 14.52 16.01 -20.04
N ALA A 379 14.78 15.88 -18.74
CA ALA A 379 13.76 15.78 -17.70
C ALA A 379 13.28 17.14 -17.14
N THR A 380 14.06 18.21 -17.29
CA THR A 380 13.66 19.55 -16.84
C THR A 380 12.42 20.04 -17.60
N THR A 381 11.42 20.46 -16.84
CA THR A 381 10.13 20.96 -17.34
C THR A 381 9.65 22.13 -16.48
N SER A 382 8.92 23.07 -17.09
CA SER A 382 8.36 24.23 -16.38
C SER A 382 6.88 24.03 -16.07
N TYR A 383 6.42 24.51 -14.91
CA TYR A 383 5.01 24.72 -14.60
C TYR A 383 4.74 26.18 -14.23
N THR A 384 3.48 26.60 -14.32
CA THR A 384 3.06 27.94 -13.91
C THR A 384 2.04 27.84 -12.80
N SER A 385 2.38 28.36 -11.62
CA SER A 385 1.47 28.52 -10.49
C SER A 385 0.83 29.90 -10.51
N ARG A 386 -0.39 29.98 -9.98
CA ARG A 386 -1.14 31.24 -9.80
C ARG A 386 -1.16 31.58 -8.32
N TYR A 387 -0.48 32.65 -7.94
CA TYR A 387 -0.59 33.20 -6.58
C TYR A 387 -1.55 34.37 -6.59
N LEU A 388 -2.45 34.39 -5.60
CA LEU A 388 -3.31 35.52 -5.30
C LEU A 388 -2.72 36.22 -4.07
N PHE A 389 -1.93 37.25 -4.33
CA PHE A 389 -1.62 38.27 -3.32
C PHE A 389 -2.74 39.32 -3.40
N ASP A 390 -2.45 40.56 -3.80
CA ASP A 390 -3.49 41.56 -4.10
C ASP A 390 -3.96 41.50 -5.57
N ASN A 391 -3.17 40.89 -6.46
CA ASN A 391 -3.47 40.63 -7.87
C ASN A 391 -2.98 39.22 -8.24
N TYR A 392 -3.55 38.64 -9.31
CA TYR A 392 -3.09 37.35 -9.83
C TYR A 392 -1.68 37.45 -10.45
N THR A 393 -0.67 36.97 -9.73
CA THR A 393 0.69 36.82 -10.26
C THR A 393 0.91 35.39 -10.76
N LEU A 394 1.46 35.27 -11.97
CA LEU A 394 1.91 34.00 -12.53
C LEU A 394 3.39 33.81 -12.19
N ILE A 395 3.72 32.74 -11.47
CA ILE A 395 5.11 32.35 -11.22
C ILE A 395 5.41 31.11 -12.05
N VAL A 396 6.46 31.18 -12.86
CA VAL A 396 6.98 30.04 -13.61
C VAL A 396 8.10 29.40 -12.79
N SER A 397 7.95 28.11 -12.51
CA SER A 397 8.89 27.32 -11.71
C SER A 397 9.26 26.05 -12.48
N GLU A 398 10.49 25.57 -12.27
CA GLU A 398 11.01 24.37 -12.93
C GLU A 398 10.91 23.15 -12.02
N TYR A 399 10.81 21.96 -12.62
CA TYR A 399 10.82 20.67 -11.94
C TYR A 399 11.35 19.58 -12.88
N LEU A 400 11.75 18.45 -12.30
CA LEU A 400 12.22 17.29 -13.05
C LEU A 400 11.09 16.27 -13.19
N ASP A 401 10.73 15.93 -14.43
CA ASP A 401 9.78 14.86 -14.74
C ASP A 401 10.42 13.50 -14.41
N SER A 402 9.95 12.85 -13.35
CA SER A 402 10.58 11.63 -12.84
C SER A 402 10.52 10.47 -13.84
N LYS A 403 9.47 10.43 -14.67
CA LYS A 403 9.26 9.36 -15.68
C LYS A 403 10.17 9.54 -16.87
N ARG A 404 10.40 10.78 -17.32
CA ARG A 404 11.39 11.07 -18.37
C ARG A 404 12.81 10.77 -17.90
N LEU A 405 13.11 11.08 -16.64
CA LEU A 405 14.41 10.81 -16.04
C LEU A 405 14.64 9.29 -15.91
N HIS A 406 13.66 8.56 -15.37
CA HIS A 406 13.62 7.09 -15.34
C HIS A 406 13.82 6.47 -16.73
N GLN A 407 12.97 6.84 -17.69
CA GLN A 407 13.07 6.35 -19.07
C GLN A 407 14.46 6.59 -19.67
N THR A 408 15.04 7.78 -19.47
CA THR A 408 16.38 8.09 -20.01
C THR A 408 17.45 7.21 -19.37
N ILE A 409 17.42 7.01 -18.05
CA ILE A 409 18.38 6.16 -17.34
C ILE A 409 18.21 4.68 -17.76
N SER A 410 16.99 4.19 -17.92
CA SER A 410 16.72 2.83 -18.41
C SER A 410 17.16 2.63 -19.86
N GLU A 411 16.93 3.62 -20.74
CA GLU A 411 17.38 3.61 -22.16
C GLU A 411 18.90 3.60 -22.30
N SER A 412 19.64 4.23 -21.37
CA SER A 412 21.11 4.34 -21.41
C SER A 412 21.82 3.67 -20.23
N ARG A 413 21.24 2.57 -19.70
CA ARG A 413 21.71 1.90 -18.46
C ARG A 413 23.19 1.54 -18.49
N GLU A 414 23.68 1.00 -19.60
CA GLU A 414 25.09 0.61 -19.76
C GLU A 414 26.05 1.80 -19.67
N GLU A 415 25.66 2.97 -20.18
CA GLU A 415 26.49 4.17 -20.09
C GLU A 415 26.55 4.69 -18.64
N PHE A 416 25.43 4.69 -17.93
CA PHE A 416 25.41 4.99 -16.50
C PHE A 416 26.27 4.00 -15.68
N ARG A 417 26.22 2.69 -16.00
CA ARG A 417 27.08 1.68 -15.35
C ARG A 417 28.56 1.93 -15.63
N ARG A 418 28.93 2.20 -16.88
CA ARG A 418 30.31 2.52 -17.28
C ARG A 418 30.83 3.79 -16.58
N MET A 419 30.05 4.87 -16.56
CA MET A 419 30.43 6.12 -15.92
C MET A 419 30.63 5.98 -14.41
N ALA A 420 29.80 5.17 -13.74
CA ALA A 420 29.94 4.85 -12.32
C ALA A 420 31.01 3.80 -11.99
N LYS A 421 31.66 3.20 -13.02
CA LYS A 421 32.62 2.09 -12.88
C LYS A 421 32.03 0.91 -12.07
N LEU A 422 30.74 0.67 -12.28
CA LEU A 422 30.01 -0.44 -11.67
C LEU A 422 30.55 -1.78 -12.19
N PRO A 423 30.75 -2.80 -11.32
CA PRO A 423 31.13 -4.13 -11.78
C PRO A 423 30.02 -4.77 -12.63
N GLU A 424 30.41 -5.73 -13.46
CA GLU A 424 29.47 -6.57 -14.20
C GLU A 424 28.80 -7.59 -13.27
N GLU A 425 27.52 -7.86 -13.55
CA GLU A 425 26.59 -8.84 -12.97
C GLU A 425 26.92 -9.42 -11.57
N ASP A 426 26.30 -8.84 -10.54
CA ASP A 426 26.12 -9.53 -9.25
C ASP A 426 24.95 -10.52 -9.29
N PHE A 427 25.12 -11.68 -8.66
CA PHE A 427 24.03 -12.63 -8.43
C PHE A 427 23.07 -12.11 -7.35
N GLY A 428 21.84 -11.77 -7.74
CA GLY A 428 20.75 -11.40 -6.83
C GLY A 428 20.03 -10.11 -7.25
N ARG A 429 19.30 -9.50 -6.32
CA ARG A 429 18.54 -8.28 -6.57
C ARG A 429 19.38 -7.03 -6.32
N VAL A 430 19.85 -6.43 -7.40
CA VAL A 430 20.53 -5.14 -7.39
C VAL A 430 19.52 -3.99 -7.56
N LEU A 431 19.46 -3.08 -6.59
CA LEU A 431 18.67 -1.85 -6.65
C LEU A 431 19.60 -0.62 -6.78
N PRO A 432 19.75 -0.02 -7.97
CA PRO A 432 20.45 1.24 -8.14
C PRO A 432 19.62 2.42 -7.59
N VAL A 433 20.31 3.30 -6.86
CA VAL A 433 19.78 4.51 -6.24
C VAL A 433 20.58 5.70 -6.77
N TYR A 434 20.05 6.36 -7.80
CA TYR A 434 20.68 7.52 -8.43
C TYR A 434 20.37 8.79 -7.65
N VAL A 435 21.40 9.47 -7.14
CA VAL A 435 21.25 10.71 -6.36
C VAL A 435 21.94 11.85 -7.11
N PHE A 436 21.14 12.72 -7.71
CA PHE A 436 21.61 13.92 -8.40
C PHE A 436 21.76 15.08 -7.41
N ASP A 437 23.01 15.41 -7.07
CA ASP A 437 23.38 16.53 -6.19
C ASP A 437 23.84 17.73 -7.04
N LEU A 438 22.87 18.59 -7.37
CA LEU A 438 23.01 19.65 -8.36
C LEU A 438 23.43 20.97 -7.68
N ASP A 439 24.54 21.58 -8.09
CA ASP A 439 24.95 22.90 -7.58
C ASP A 439 24.19 24.06 -8.25
N VAL A 440 22.87 23.96 -8.28
CA VAL A 440 21.95 25.00 -8.76
C VAL A 440 21.20 25.63 -7.59
N SER A 441 20.99 26.95 -7.63
CA SER A 441 20.19 27.67 -6.64
C SER A 441 18.68 27.61 -6.90
N THR A 442 18.27 27.24 -8.12
CA THR A 442 16.87 26.93 -8.44
C THR A 442 16.43 25.68 -7.69
N ILE A 443 15.20 25.69 -7.18
CA ILE A 443 14.63 24.54 -6.47
C ILE A 443 14.10 23.57 -7.53
N LEU A 444 14.80 22.46 -7.73
CA LEU A 444 14.37 21.39 -8.64
C LEU A 444 13.96 20.17 -7.81
N LEU A 445 12.67 19.84 -7.86
CA LEU A 445 12.09 18.65 -7.25
C LEU A 445 11.54 17.70 -8.33
N LEU A 446 11.48 16.41 -8.00
CA LEU A 446 10.86 15.39 -8.84
C LEU A 446 9.34 15.55 -8.80
N ASP A 447 8.73 15.69 -9.97
CA ASP A 447 7.29 15.91 -10.15
C ASP A 447 6.73 17.06 -9.27
N ARG A 448 7.53 18.12 -9.09
CA ARG A 448 7.30 19.33 -8.27
C ARG A 448 7.30 19.14 -6.75
N TYR A 449 7.08 17.93 -6.26
CA TYR A 449 6.79 17.68 -4.83
C TYR A 449 7.79 16.78 -4.12
N HIS A 450 8.50 15.91 -4.85
CA HIS A 450 9.27 14.83 -4.27
C HIS A 450 10.77 15.10 -4.33
N GLN A 451 11.49 14.80 -3.25
CA GLN A 451 12.95 14.70 -3.29
C GLN A 451 13.40 13.35 -3.86
N THR A 452 12.60 12.30 -3.69
CA THR A 452 12.89 10.93 -4.14
C THR A 452 11.66 10.30 -4.77
N VAL A 453 11.85 9.48 -5.81
CA VAL A 453 10.79 8.67 -6.43
C VAL A 453 11.27 7.23 -6.60
N ALA A 454 10.43 6.29 -6.17
CA ALA A 454 10.65 4.86 -6.25
C ALA A 454 10.00 4.26 -7.51
N PHE A 455 10.81 3.61 -8.35
CA PHE A 455 10.38 2.79 -9.48
C PHE A 455 10.56 1.29 -9.16
N LYS A 456 10.15 0.39 -10.06
CA LYS A 456 10.31 -1.07 -9.85
C LYS A 456 11.77 -1.51 -9.85
N ASP A 457 12.59 -0.81 -10.62
CA ASP A 457 13.95 -1.18 -11.04
C ASP A 457 15.03 -0.21 -10.54
N MET A 458 14.66 0.97 -10.05
CA MET A 458 15.58 1.96 -9.49
C MET A 458 14.89 2.93 -8.52
N VAL A 459 15.69 3.65 -7.73
CA VAL A 459 15.28 4.86 -7.01
C VAL A 459 16.00 6.06 -7.64
N ILE A 460 15.29 7.18 -7.80
CA ILE A 460 15.87 8.44 -8.25
C ILE A 460 15.66 9.49 -7.16
N ALA A 461 16.71 10.23 -6.83
CA ALA A 461 16.71 11.31 -5.86
C ALA A 461 17.36 12.57 -6.43
N VAL A 462 16.87 13.74 -6.00
CA VAL A 462 17.41 15.04 -6.39
C VAL A 462 17.53 15.94 -5.17
N ARG A 463 18.66 16.64 -5.09
CA ARG A 463 18.87 17.77 -4.18
C ARG A 463 19.57 18.91 -4.91
N THR A 464 19.35 20.13 -4.41
CA THR A 464 19.87 21.37 -4.99
C THR A 464 20.62 22.19 -3.93
N LYS A 465 21.25 23.30 -4.34
CA LYS A 465 22.05 24.14 -3.44
C LYS A 465 21.21 24.72 -2.30
N SER A 466 19.96 25.08 -2.59
CA SER A 466 18.98 25.66 -1.67
C SER A 466 18.62 24.69 -0.54
N THR A 467 18.62 25.17 0.70
CA THR A 467 18.46 24.34 1.91
C THR A 467 17.02 23.91 2.17
N GLN A 468 16.06 24.80 1.90
CA GLN A 468 14.64 24.61 2.24
C GLN A 468 13.70 25.22 1.20
N THR A 469 12.49 24.68 1.11
CA THR A 469 11.35 25.29 0.40
C THR A 469 10.08 25.20 1.23
N VAL A 470 9.15 26.13 1.01
CA VAL A 470 7.76 25.94 1.43
C VAL A 470 7.17 24.80 0.59
N SER A 471 6.46 23.87 1.21
CA SER A 471 5.72 22.82 0.51
C SER A 471 4.24 23.19 0.35
N ASP A 472 3.55 22.52 -0.56
CA ASP A 472 2.09 22.64 -0.74
C ASP A 472 1.29 21.99 0.42
N TYR A 473 1.96 21.52 1.48
CA TYR A 473 1.34 20.89 2.65
C TYR A 473 1.30 21.81 3.87
N SER A 474 0.31 21.61 4.72
CA SER A 474 0.19 22.25 6.03
C SER A 474 -0.11 21.21 7.13
N CYS A 475 0.42 21.46 8.33
CA CYS A 475 0.07 20.72 9.53
C CYS A 475 -0.13 21.66 10.72
N ASN A 476 -1.10 21.37 11.58
CA ASN A 476 -1.38 22.12 12.80
C ASN A 476 -1.61 23.64 12.58
N GLY A 477 -2.16 24.02 11.42
CA GLY A 477 -2.31 25.42 10.99
C GLY A 477 -1.06 26.14 10.47
N HIS A 478 0.05 25.43 10.23
CA HIS A 478 1.29 26.00 9.69
C HIS A 478 1.70 25.30 8.38
N HIS A 479 2.33 26.03 7.45
CA HIS A 479 2.92 25.41 6.26
C HIS A 479 4.11 24.52 6.64
N VAL A 480 4.22 23.36 6.00
CA VAL A 480 5.37 22.47 6.15
C VAL A 480 6.50 22.96 5.27
N PHE A 481 7.71 23.04 5.83
CA PHE A 481 8.93 23.31 5.09
C PHE A 481 9.64 22.00 4.77
N THR A 482 10.07 21.83 3.52
CA THR A 482 10.86 20.67 3.09
C THR A 482 12.33 21.03 3.09
N GLN A 483 13.14 20.30 3.85
CA GLN A 483 14.60 20.44 3.86
C GLN A 483 15.19 19.74 2.63
N ILE A 484 15.35 20.47 1.52
CA ILE A 484 15.73 19.92 0.20
C ILE A 484 17.04 19.14 0.27
N ARG A 485 17.99 19.58 1.12
CA ARG A 485 19.28 18.92 1.28
C ARG A 485 19.23 17.62 2.07
N GLU A 486 18.28 17.43 2.98
CA GLU A 486 18.15 16.20 3.77
C GLU A 486 17.44 15.12 2.94
N LEU A 487 18.17 14.07 2.60
CA LEU A 487 17.67 12.99 1.75
C LEU A 487 17.53 11.66 2.50
N GLU A 488 18.02 11.53 3.73
CA GLU A 488 18.11 10.25 4.45
C GLU A 488 16.73 9.59 4.60
N ARG A 489 15.76 10.30 5.17
CA ARG A 489 14.38 9.82 5.33
C ARG A 489 13.68 9.47 4.00
N PRO A 490 13.61 10.38 3.00
CA PRO A 490 12.93 10.06 1.74
C PRO A 490 13.69 9.00 0.91
N LEU A 491 15.00 8.81 1.10
CA LEU A 491 15.72 7.66 0.52
C LEU A 491 15.32 6.35 1.18
N VAL A 492 15.27 6.26 2.52
CA VAL A 492 14.79 5.07 3.24
C VAL A 492 13.38 4.67 2.76
N GLY A 493 12.45 5.63 2.68
CA GLY A 493 11.10 5.38 2.18
C GLY A 493 11.04 4.92 0.71
N SER A 494 11.92 5.44 -0.16
CA SER A 494 11.95 5.00 -1.56
C SER A 494 12.62 3.63 -1.75
N ILE A 495 13.67 3.32 -0.98
CA ILE A 495 14.31 2.00 -0.97
C ILE A 495 13.30 0.93 -0.49
N LEU A 496 12.52 1.19 0.56
CA LEU A 496 11.45 0.29 1.02
C LEU A 496 10.41 -0.03 -0.06
N GLN A 497 10.02 0.98 -0.85
CA GLN A 497 9.10 0.80 -1.98
C GLN A 497 9.72 -0.04 -3.10
N SER A 498 10.94 0.29 -3.54
CA SER A 498 11.58 -0.37 -4.69
C SER A 498 12.14 -1.75 -4.38
N MET A 499 12.70 -1.97 -3.19
CA MET A 499 13.29 -3.25 -2.79
C MET A 499 12.23 -4.24 -2.29
N TRP A 500 11.33 -3.80 -1.39
CA TRP A 500 10.36 -4.68 -0.72
C TRP A 500 8.87 -4.38 -1.01
N GLY A 501 8.57 -3.46 -1.93
CA GLY A 501 7.19 -3.18 -2.37
C GLY A 501 6.29 -2.50 -1.32
N VAL A 502 6.88 -2.04 -0.21
CA VAL A 502 6.16 -1.47 0.95
C VAL A 502 5.46 -0.18 0.52
N SER A 503 4.12 -0.14 0.61
CA SER A 503 3.36 1.08 0.30
C SER A 503 3.63 2.16 1.34
N PRO A 504 3.70 3.44 0.92
CA PRO A 504 3.64 4.57 1.85
C PRO A 504 2.42 4.49 2.77
N THR A 505 2.62 4.78 4.06
CA THR A 505 1.57 4.61 5.08
C THR A 505 0.34 5.52 4.88
N HIS A 506 0.39 6.55 4.05
CA HIS A 506 -0.80 7.36 3.72
C HIS A 506 -1.52 6.92 2.44
N LEU A 507 -1.17 5.78 1.84
CA LEU A 507 -1.72 5.30 0.58
C LEU A 507 -2.32 3.89 0.71
N VAL A 508 -3.57 3.75 0.25
CA VAL A 508 -4.30 2.47 0.18
C VAL A 508 -4.89 2.29 -1.21
N TRP A 509 -4.76 1.11 -1.81
CA TRP A 509 -5.48 0.78 -3.04
C TRP A 509 -6.94 0.43 -2.73
N SER A 510 -7.90 1.06 -3.43
CA SER A 510 -9.31 0.70 -3.34
C SER A 510 -9.79 0.01 -4.62
N PRO A 511 -10.06 -1.31 -4.58
CA PRO A 511 -10.65 -2.03 -5.72
C PRO A 511 -12.02 -1.46 -6.15
N ARG A 512 -12.76 -0.82 -5.24
CA ARG A 512 -14.07 -0.22 -5.52
C ARG A 512 -13.96 1.06 -6.36
N HIS A 513 -12.98 1.91 -6.05
CA HIS A 513 -12.75 3.14 -6.78
C HIS A 513 -11.80 2.94 -7.98
N ASN A 514 -11.15 1.76 -8.06
CA ASN A 514 -10.08 1.46 -9.01
C ASN A 514 -8.98 2.54 -8.98
N SER A 515 -8.66 3.01 -7.78
CA SER A 515 -7.74 4.12 -7.53
C SER A 515 -7.03 3.95 -6.18
N THR A 516 -5.87 4.58 -6.06
CA THR A 516 -5.22 4.83 -4.77
C THR A 516 -5.98 5.93 -4.03
N LEU A 517 -6.36 5.66 -2.78
CA LEU A 517 -6.86 6.63 -1.83
C LEU A 517 -5.72 7.18 -0.98
N VAL A 518 -5.85 8.44 -0.57
CA VAL A 518 -4.89 9.15 0.29
C VAL A 518 -5.54 9.36 1.66
N ASP A 519 -4.86 8.97 2.73
CA ASP A 519 -5.27 9.21 4.11
C ASP A 519 -4.05 9.68 4.92
N TYR A 520 -3.91 10.99 5.12
CA TYR A 520 -2.76 11.56 5.82
C TYR A 520 -2.75 11.28 7.34
N THR A 521 -3.80 10.65 7.91
CA THR A 521 -3.84 10.15 9.29
C THR A 521 -2.59 9.38 9.70
N TRP A 522 -2.04 8.59 8.77
CA TRP A 522 -0.93 7.67 9.00
C TRP A 522 0.41 8.15 8.41
N SER A 523 0.54 9.44 8.12
CA SER A 523 1.81 10.06 7.66
C SER A 523 2.56 10.83 8.76
N VAL A 524 2.24 10.53 10.02
CA VAL A 524 2.91 11.01 11.23
C VAL A 524 3.34 9.82 12.09
N GLY A 525 4.19 10.03 13.10
CA GLY A 525 4.72 8.97 13.96
C GLY A 525 5.94 8.26 13.37
N GLN A 526 6.16 6.99 13.73
CA GLN A 526 7.34 6.23 13.32
C GLN A 526 7.21 5.67 11.90
N THR A 527 7.33 6.54 10.90
CA THR A 527 7.27 6.17 9.48
C THR A 527 8.20 7.07 8.65
N PRO A 528 9.00 6.52 7.71
CA PRO A 528 9.76 7.32 6.75
C PRO A 528 8.88 7.97 5.68
N PHE A 529 7.57 7.65 5.63
CA PHE A 529 6.67 8.03 4.55
C PHE A 529 5.86 9.31 4.82
N GLY A 530 5.52 10.01 3.73
CA GLY A 530 4.67 11.19 3.75
C GLY A 530 5.41 12.49 4.12
N PRO A 531 4.69 13.63 4.12
CA PRO A 531 5.29 14.94 4.36
C PRO A 531 5.31 15.37 5.84
N PHE A 532 4.56 14.69 6.72
CA PHE A 532 4.35 15.12 8.11
C PHE A 532 5.18 14.34 9.15
N SER A 533 5.97 13.35 8.71
CA SER A 533 6.95 12.64 9.56
C SER A 533 8.38 13.08 9.20
N GLU A 534 9.18 13.31 10.23
CA GLU A 534 10.62 13.60 10.15
C GLU A 534 11.49 12.36 10.46
N ILE A 535 10.89 11.25 10.90
CA ILE A 535 11.61 10.06 11.37
C ILE A 535 12.00 9.16 10.19
N SER A 536 13.27 8.72 10.15
CA SER A 536 13.75 7.70 9.20
C SER A 536 13.60 6.26 9.69
N SER A 537 13.52 6.03 11.01
CA SER A 537 13.47 4.68 11.61
C SER A 537 12.17 3.94 11.31
N LEU A 538 12.24 2.61 11.35
CA LEU A 538 11.15 1.72 10.92
C LEU A 538 10.30 1.24 12.09
N SER A 539 8.97 1.29 11.94
CA SER A 539 8.03 0.59 12.81
C SER A 539 7.80 -0.85 12.36
N PHE A 540 7.12 -1.66 13.19
CA PHE A 540 6.74 -3.04 12.83
C PHE A 540 6.00 -3.10 11.48
N VAL A 541 5.24 -2.05 11.14
CA VAL A 541 4.45 -1.92 9.92
C VAL A 541 5.29 -2.07 8.66
N GLN A 542 6.43 -1.37 8.56
CA GLN A 542 7.29 -1.47 7.37
C GLN A 542 8.01 -2.82 7.31
N LYS A 543 8.38 -3.38 8.47
CA LYS A 543 9.09 -4.65 8.63
C LYS A 543 8.24 -5.86 8.25
N ASP A 544 7.06 -5.98 8.86
CA ASP A 544 6.08 -7.03 8.57
C ASP A 544 5.58 -6.92 7.11
N ALA A 545 5.37 -5.69 6.61
CA ALA A 545 5.01 -5.49 5.20
C ALA A 545 6.10 -5.97 4.24
N ALA A 546 7.39 -5.66 4.50
CA ALA A 546 8.50 -6.09 3.65
C ALA A 546 8.55 -7.62 3.49
N ARG A 547 8.43 -8.35 4.61
CA ARG A 547 8.40 -9.83 4.64
C ARG A 547 7.14 -10.39 3.96
N ARG A 548 5.97 -9.86 4.31
CA ARG A 548 4.67 -10.25 3.73
C ARG A 548 4.64 -10.06 2.22
N ASN A 549 5.18 -8.96 1.69
CA ASN A 549 5.14 -8.63 0.27
C ASN A 549 5.90 -9.62 -0.62
N VAL A 550 7.04 -10.13 -0.13
CA VAL A 550 7.79 -11.21 -0.79
C VAL A 550 6.94 -12.47 -0.87
N LEU A 551 6.38 -12.91 0.27
CA LEU A 551 5.53 -14.10 0.34
C LEU A 551 4.26 -13.99 -0.51
N LEU A 552 3.61 -12.82 -0.54
CA LEU A 552 2.44 -12.60 -1.38
C LEU A 552 2.78 -12.59 -2.88
N THR A 553 3.94 -12.06 -3.26
CA THR A 553 4.38 -12.10 -4.67
C THR A 553 4.65 -13.54 -5.11
N SER A 554 5.40 -14.29 -4.32
CA SER A 554 5.69 -15.71 -4.60
C SER A 554 4.41 -16.55 -4.59
N LEU A 555 3.52 -16.37 -3.60
CA LEU A 555 2.23 -17.08 -3.53
C LEU A 555 1.33 -16.77 -4.73
N ASN A 556 1.30 -15.51 -5.21
CA ASN A 556 0.59 -15.16 -6.43
C ASN A 556 1.19 -15.86 -7.66
N TYR A 557 2.52 -15.97 -7.74
CA TYR A 557 3.21 -16.71 -8.81
C TYR A 557 2.87 -18.21 -8.78
N SER A 558 2.98 -18.88 -7.62
CA SER A 558 2.66 -20.30 -7.48
C SER A 558 1.18 -20.59 -7.79
N ILE A 559 0.25 -19.72 -7.37
CA ILE A 559 -1.17 -19.83 -7.72
C ILE A 559 -1.40 -19.63 -9.22
N THR A 560 -0.76 -18.64 -9.85
CA THR A 560 -0.89 -18.39 -11.30
C THR A 560 -0.36 -19.57 -12.10
N SER A 561 0.84 -20.08 -11.77
CA SER A 561 1.42 -21.26 -12.42
C SER A 561 0.56 -22.52 -12.22
N ALA A 562 -0.11 -22.67 -11.07
CA ALA A 562 -1.10 -23.74 -10.87
C ALA A 562 -2.33 -23.59 -11.78
N PHE A 563 -2.80 -22.37 -12.05
CA PHE A 563 -3.84 -22.14 -13.06
C PHE A 563 -3.36 -22.47 -14.48
N ASP A 564 -2.16 -22.05 -14.88
CA ASP A 564 -1.59 -22.35 -16.20
C ASP A 564 -1.54 -23.86 -16.48
N VAL A 565 -1.16 -24.67 -15.48
CA VAL A 565 -1.19 -26.13 -15.57
C VAL A 565 -2.62 -26.66 -15.73
N LEU A 566 -3.59 -26.15 -14.96
CA LEU A 566 -4.99 -26.59 -15.07
C LEU A 566 -5.59 -26.22 -16.43
N GLU A 567 -5.27 -25.05 -16.98
CA GLU A 567 -5.69 -24.64 -18.32
C GLU A 567 -5.04 -25.51 -19.40
N SER A 568 -3.75 -25.85 -19.26
CA SER A 568 -3.08 -26.81 -20.14
C SER A 568 -3.76 -28.19 -20.10
N ILE A 569 -4.09 -28.73 -18.93
CA ILE A 569 -4.84 -29.99 -18.80
C ILE A 569 -6.21 -29.90 -19.49
N ALA A 570 -6.91 -28.77 -19.33
CA ALA A 570 -8.22 -28.55 -19.94
C ALA A 570 -8.13 -28.48 -21.47
N ALA A 571 -7.14 -27.78 -22.01
CA ALA A 571 -6.88 -27.67 -23.45
C ALA A 571 -6.62 -29.04 -24.11
N HIS A 572 -5.91 -29.93 -23.42
CA HIS A 572 -5.67 -31.31 -23.87
C HIS A 572 -6.84 -32.28 -23.59
N GLY A 573 -8.04 -31.77 -23.31
CA GLY A 573 -9.26 -32.55 -23.18
C GLY A 573 -9.48 -33.20 -21.80
N GLY A 574 -8.76 -32.74 -20.77
CA GLY A 574 -8.95 -33.12 -19.37
C GLY A 574 -7.96 -34.18 -18.85
N ASP A 575 -7.82 -34.23 -17.52
CA ASP A 575 -6.85 -35.08 -16.81
C ASP A 575 -6.98 -36.57 -17.17
N ARG A 576 -8.21 -37.05 -17.41
CA ARG A 576 -8.52 -38.44 -17.78
C ARG A 576 -8.07 -38.84 -19.18
N LYS A 577 -7.85 -37.87 -20.09
CA LYS A 577 -7.36 -38.12 -21.45
C LYS A 577 -5.85 -37.92 -21.55
N LEU A 578 -5.34 -36.90 -20.88
CA LEU A 578 -3.93 -36.55 -20.89
C LEU A 578 -3.08 -37.53 -20.06
N LEU A 579 -3.51 -37.89 -18.85
CA LEU A 579 -2.68 -38.63 -17.89
C LEU A 579 -3.01 -40.12 -17.87
N LYS A 580 -1.98 -40.99 -17.98
CA LYS A 580 -2.11 -42.44 -17.75
C LYS A 580 -2.52 -42.70 -16.29
N GLN A 581 -3.15 -43.83 -16.01
CA GLN A 581 -3.78 -44.10 -14.71
C GLN A 581 -2.83 -44.00 -13.49
N ASN A 582 -1.55 -44.35 -13.66
CA ASN A 582 -0.52 -44.15 -12.62
C ASN A 582 -0.19 -42.66 -12.44
N GLN A 583 0.08 -41.93 -13.53
CA GLN A 583 0.34 -40.48 -13.53
C GLN A 583 -0.85 -39.69 -12.96
N GLN A 584 -2.08 -40.10 -13.25
CA GLN A 584 -3.30 -39.48 -12.72
C GLN A 584 -3.42 -39.65 -11.19
N THR A 585 -2.91 -40.75 -10.65
CA THR A 585 -2.86 -41.00 -9.20
C THR A 585 -1.79 -40.13 -8.54
N GLU A 586 -0.60 -40.05 -9.14
CA GLU A 586 0.48 -39.17 -8.69
C GLU A 586 0.06 -37.69 -8.75
N PHE A 587 -0.52 -37.24 -9.86
CA PHE A 587 -1.07 -35.89 -10.03
C PHE A 587 -2.06 -35.54 -8.91
N ARG A 588 -3.03 -36.41 -8.61
CA ARG A 588 -3.99 -36.18 -7.51
C ARG A 588 -3.32 -36.12 -6.14
N GLN A 589 -2.32 -36.97 -5.88
CA GLN A 589 -1.58 -36.94 -4.62
C GLN A 589 -0.79 -35.62 -4.46
N ARG A 590 -0.04 -35.22 -5.48
CA ARG A 590 0.72 -33.96 -5.49
C ARG A 590 -0.20 -32.73 -5.40
N TRP A 591 -1.32 -32.72 -6.14
CA TRP A 591 -2.28 -31.62 -6.09
C TRP A 591 -2.89 -31.42 -4.69
N ASN A 592 -3.24 -32.53 -4.03
CA ASN A 592 -3.74 -32.49 -2.66
C ASN A 592 -2.66 -32.00 -1.67
N LEU A 593 -1.40 -32.40 -1.85
CA LEU A 593 -0.28 -31.96 -1.00
C LEU A 593 0.06 -30.49 -1.23
N PHE A 594 0.09 -30.04 -2.48
CA PHE A 594 0.24 -28.63 -2.86
C PHE A 594 -0.81 -27.77 -2.18
N ARG A 595 -2.10 -28.12 -2.31
CA ARG A 595 -3.21 -27.41 -1.65
C ARG A 595 -3.04 -27.37 -0.12
N TYR A 596 -2.73 -28.50 0.51
CA TYR A 596 -2.48 -28.56 1.94
C TYR A 596 -1.33 -27.62 2.38
N LYS A 597 -0.24 -27.57 1.61
CA LYS A 597 0.88 -26.68 1.89
C LYS A 597 0.47 -25.21 1.72
N LEU A 598 -0.30 -24.84 0.70
CA LEU A 598 -0.85 -23.49 0.57
C LEU A 598 -1.72 -23.11 1.78
N ASP A 599 -2.62 -23.98 2.22
CA ASP A 599 -3.45 -23.75 3.43
C ASP A 599 -2.56 -23.51 4.68
N LYS A 600 -1.39 -24.17 4.76
CA LYS A 600 -0.38 -23.91 5.81
C LYS A 600 0.37 -22.59 5.64
N VAL A 601 0.70 -22.16 4.43
CA VAL A 601 1.25 -20.81 4.16
C VAL A 601 0.27 -19.74 4.66
N ILE A 602 -1.00 -19.87 4.32
CA ILE A 602 -2.08 -18.95 4.72
C ILE A 602 -2.24 -18.95 6.25
N SER A 603 -2.22 -20.13 6.88
CA SER A 603 -2.27 -20.27 8.34
C SER A 603 -1.08 -19.61 9.03
N ALA A 604 0.14 -19.73 8.50
CA ALA A 604 1.35 -19.14 9.07
C ALA A 604 1.37 -17.61 8.91
N LEU A 605 1.03 -17.11 7.71
CA LEU A 605 0.84 -15.67 7.44
C LEU A 605 -0.21 -15.03 8.35
N SER A 606 -1.30 -15.74 8.65
CA SER A 606 -2.36 -15.30 9.57
C SER A 606 -1.87 -15.08 11.01
N HIS A 607 -0.81 -15.81 11.41
CA HIS A 607 -0.13 -15.64 12.70
C HIS A 607 1.14 -14.78 12.60
N PHE A 608 1.38 -14.14 11.45
CA PHE A 608 2.58 -13.35 11.16
C PHE A 608 3.91 -14.14 11.35
N ASP A 609 3.86 -15.46 11.16
CA ASP A 609 5.01 -16.37 11.13
C ASP A 609 5.48 -16.49 9.67
N PHE A 610 6.35 -15.57 9.28
CA PHE A 610 6.81 -15.47 7.90
C PHE A 610 7.81 -16.57 7.51
N GLU A 611 8.57 -17.11 8.48
CA GLU A 611 9.54 -18.18 8.23
C GLU A 611 8.83 -19.52 7.96
N MET A 612 7.84 -19.88 8.78
CA MET A 612 7.00 -21.05 8.54
C MET A 612 6.21 -20.92 7.22
N ALA A 613 5.75 -19.70 6.90
CA ALA A 613 5.11 -19.42 5.62
C ALA A 613 6.08 -19.61 4.44
N LEU A 614 7.31 -19.12 4.51
CA LEU A 614 8.33 -19.32 3.47
C LEU A 614 8.64 -20.81 3.28
N TYR A 615 8.82 -21.55 4.37
CA TYR A 615 9.10 -22.98 4.36
C TYR A 615 8.01 -23.77 3.61
N TYR A 616 6.74 -23.58 3.98
CA TYR A 616 5.63 -24.27 3.30
C TYR A 616 5.47 -23.83 1.84
N LEU A 617 5.74 -22.55 1.52
CA LEU A 617 5.64 -22.03 0.16
C LEU A 617 6.69 -22.65 -0.76
N ARG A 618 7.98 -22.58 -0.38
CA ARG A 618 9.09 -23.27 -1.09
C ARG A 618 8.81 -24.78 -1.22
N SER A 619 8.27 -25.40 -0.17
CA SER A 619 7.88 -26.82 -0.20
C SER A 619 6.74 -27.11 -1.18
N SER A 620 5.83 -26.16 -1.41
CA SER A 620 4.70 -26.30 -2.35
C SER A 620 5.14 -26.14 -3.80
N ASP A 621 6.13 -25.29 -4.08
CA ASP A 621 6.69 -25.09 -5.42
C ASP A 621 7.32 -26.38 -5.97
N HIS A 622 7.89 -27.24 -5.12
CA HIS A 622 8.37 -28.57 -5.51
C HIS A 622 7.25 -29.51 -5.99
N ASP A 623 6.06 -29.47 -5.38
CA ASP A 623 4.92 -30.26 -5.84
C ASP A 623 4.38 -29.71 -7.16
N LEU A 624 4.29 -28.38 -7.27
CA LEU A 624 3.82 -27.70 -8.47
C LEU A 624 4.76 -27.95 -9.67
N TYR A 625 6.08 -27.90 -9.46
CA TYR A 625 7.07 -28.24 -10.49
C TYR A 625 6.93 -29.69 -10.96
N ALA A 626 6.75 -30.63 -10.04
CA ALA A 626 6.55 -32.04 -10.40
C ALA A 626 5.21 -32.27 -11.14
N ILE A 627 4.15 -31.57 -10.75
CA ILE A 627 2.87 -31.54 -11.47
C ILE A 627 3.05 -31.00 -12.89
N HIS A 628 3.76 -29.87 -13.05
CA HIS A 628 4.05 -29.28 -14.36
C HIS A 628 4.85 -30.24 -15.24
N SER A 629 5.88 -30.90 -14.71
CA SER A 629 6.66 -31.93 -15.42
C SER A 629 5.81 -33.12 -15.88
N LEU A 630 4.92 -33.64 -15.02
CA LEU A 630 3.99 -34.73 -15.38
C LEU A 630 3.06 -34.33 -16.55
N VAL A 631 2.50 -33.13 -16.50
CA VAL A 631 1.61 -32.59 -17.54
C VAL A 631 2.36 -32.32 -18.85
N TYR A 632 3.57 -31.76 -18.75
CA TYR A 632 4.43 -31.48 -19.90
C TYR A 632 4.83 -32.76 -20.64
N HIS A 633 5.33 -33.78 -19.93
CA HIS A 633 5.68 -35.06 -20.56
C HIS A 633 4.45 -35.79 -21.14
N ALA A 634 3.31 -35.76 -20.45
CA ALA A 634 2.08 -36.32 -20.99
C ALA A 634 1.61 -35.61 -22.27
N SER A 635 1.79 -34.29 -22.37
CA SER A 635 1.40 -33.54 -23.58
C SER A 635 2.29 -33.85 -24.79
N GLN A 636 3.56 -34.21 -24.58
CA GLN A 636 4.47 -34.63 -25.65
C GLN A 636 4.13 -36.02 -26.22
N GLU A 637 3.44 -36.87 -25.47
CA GLU A 637 2.99 -38.20 -25.93
C GLU A 637 1.66 -38.15 -26.70
N LEU A 638 1.04 -36.98 -26.87
CA LEU A 638 -0.23 -36.84 -27.57
C LEU A 638 -0.05 -36.78 -29.10
N GLU A 639 -0.47 -37.84 -29.78
CA GLU A 639 -0.60 -37.85 -31.23
C GLU A 639 -1.92 -37.18 -31.68
N ALA A 640 -1.81 -36.17 -32.54
CA ALA A 640 -2.96 -35.51 -33.14
C ALA A 640 -3.61 -36.42 -34.21
N SER A 641 -4.63 -37.17 -33.82
CA SER A 641 -5.45 -37.96 -34.77
C SER A 641 -6.55 -37.10 -35.40
N LEU A 642 -6.44 -36.88 -36.72
CA LEU A 642 -7.43 -36.16 -37.50
C LEU A 642 -8.57 -37.11 -37.89
N VAL A 643 -9.64 -37.13 -37.08
CA VAL A 643 -10.82 -37.97 -37.32
C VAL A 643 -11.69 -37.33 -38.41
N CYS A 644 -11.25 -37.46 -39.67
CA CYS A 644 -11.92 -36.87 -40.83
C CYS A 644 -13.34 -37.39 -41.07
N PHE A 645 -13.62 -38.63 -40.67
CA PHE A 645 -14.93 -39.26 -40.77
C PHE A 645 -15.26 -39.99 -39.48
N LYS A 646 -16.44 -39.70 -38.93
CA LYS A 646 -17.06 -40.51 -37.88
C LYS A 646 -17.95 -41.52 -38.57
N ASP A 647 -17.49 -42.76 -38.67
CA ASP A 647 -18.23 -43.82 -39.37
C ASP A 647 -19.69 -43.88 -38.90
N PRO A 648 -20.66 -44.04 -39.82
CA PRO A 648 -22.05 -44.20 -39.44
C PRO A 648 -22.17 -45.45 -38.54
N PRO A 649 -22.93 -45.39 -37.43
CA PRO A 649 -23.04 -46.51 -36.52
C PRO A 649 -23.53 -47.74 -37.28
N PHE A 650 -22.81 -48.86 -37.14
CA PHE A 650 -23.12 -50.11 -37.83
C PHE A 650 -24.61 -50.44 -37.68
N PRO A 651 -25.36 -50.74 -38.77
CA PRO A 651 -26.81 -50.76 -38.76
C PRO A 651 -27.37 -52.05 -38.15
N TRP A 652 -27.10 -52.25 -36.86
CA TRP A 652 -27.53 -53.40 -36.06
C TRP A 652 -29.03 -53.66 -36.18
N THR A 653 -29.86 -52.61 -36.29
CA THR A 653 -31.30 -52.72 -36.53
C THR A 653 -31.62 -53.39 -37.86
N SER A 654 -30.98 -52.94 -38.96
CA SER A 654 -31.14 -53.53 -40.29
C SER A 654 -30.66 -54.98 -40.33
N VAL A 655 -29.49 -55.26 -39.73
CA VAL A 655 -28.92 -56.62 -39.67
C VAL A 655 -29.81 -57.56 -38.83
N SER A 656 -30.29 -57.11 -37.66
CA SER A 656 -31.15 -57.90 -36.78
C SER A 656 -32.53 -58.14 -37.38
N MET A 657 -33.11 -57.15 -38.05
CA MET A 657 -34.36 -57.32 -38.80
C MET A 657 -34.19 -58.29 -39.96
N SER A 658 -33.10 -58.19 -40.72
CA SER A 658 -32.81 -59.11 -41.83
C SER A 658 -32.61 -60.55 -41.34
N ALA A 659 -31.87 -60.73 -40.24
CA ALA A 659 -31.71 -62.02 -39.59
C ALA A 659 -33.05 -62.58 -39.09
N GLY A 660 -33.87 -61.76 -38.42
CA GLY A 660 -35.21 -62.13 -37.95
C GLY A 660 -36.15 -62.55 -39.08
N VAL A 661 -36.14 -61.83 -40.21
CA VAL A 661 -36.90 -62.18 -41.42
C VAL A 661 -36.40 -63.49 -42.03
N CYS A 662 -35.08 -63.69 -42.14
CA CYS A 662 -34.51 -64.97 -42.58
C CYS A 662 -34.93 -66.13 -41.65
N PHE A 663 -34.86 -65.97 -40.33
CA PHE A 663 -35.34 -66.98 -39.39
C PHE A 663 -36.84 -67.24 -39.52
N ALA A 664 -37.67 -66.21 -39.71
CA ALA A 664 -39.10 -66.37 -39.94
C ALA A 664 -39.41 -67.11 -41.24
N LEU A 665 -38.71 -66.79 -42.34
CA LEU A 665 -38.85 -67.48 -43.63
C LEU A 665 -38.38 -68.94 -43.55
N LEU A 666 -37.25 -69.21 -42.90
CA LEU A 666 -36.75 -70.56 -42.66
C LEU A 666 -37.74 -71.36 -41.78
N TYR A 667 -38.33 -70.74 -40.77
CA TYR A 667 -39.35 -71.37 -39.91
C TYR A 667 -40.64 -71.68 -40.68
N LEU A 668 -41.14 -70.72 -41.49
CA LEU A 668 -42.30 -70.91 -42.35
C LEU A 668 -42.06 -71.99 -43.39
N TYR A 669 -40.87 -72.05 -44.00
CA TYR A 669 -40.49 -73.10 -44.94
C TYR A 669 -40.40 -74.47 -44.26
N ALA A 670 -39.71 -74.57 -43.13
CA ALA A 670 -39.59 -75.81 -42.35
C ALA A 670 -40.92 -76.33 -41.78
N LYS A 671 -41.91 -75.44 -41.59
CA LYS A 671 -43.28 -75.81 -41.17
C LYS A 671 -44.32 -75.74 -42.27
N ARG A 672 -43.95 -75.56 -43.56
CA ARG A 672 -44.93 -75.34 -44.64
C ARG A 672 -46.00 -76.44 -44.68
N ASP A 673 -45.60 -77.69 -44.49
CA ASP A 673 -46.49 -78.86 -44.60
C ASP A 673 -47.42 -79.01 -43.37
N LYS A 674 -47.14 -78.30 -42.26
CA LYS A 674 -48.04 -78.15 -41.11
C LYS A 674 -48.89 -76.87 -41.16
N LEU A 675 -48.41 -75.80 -41.77
CA LEU A 675 -49.10 -74.50 -41.86
C LEU A 675 -50.06 -74.39 -43.05
N PHE A 676 -49.71 -75.00 -44.19
CA PHE A 676 -50.51 -74.97 -45.42
C PHE A 676 -51.24 -76.29 -45.70
N HIS A 677 -51.61 -77.03 -44.67
CA HIS A 677 -52.45 -78.22 -44.82
C HIS A 677 -53.91 -77.82 -45.09
N ASN A 678 -54.16 -77.36 -46.33
CA ASN A 678 -55.45 -76.88 -46.78
C ASN A 678 -56.44 -78.04 -46.92
N LYS A 679 -57.37 -78.15 -45.96
CA LYS A 679 -58.51 -79.08 -46.03
C LYS A 679 -59.54 -78.62 -47.07
N ARG A 680 -59.23 -78.73 -48.37
CA ARG A 680 -60.25 -78.83 -49.42
C ARG A 680 -59.72 -79.39 -50.75
N LYS A 681 -60.40 -80.45 -51.19
CA LYS A 681 -60.37 -81.09 -52.52
C LYS A 681 -59.14 -81.95 -52.85
N GLN A 682 -59.22 -83.22 -52.45
CA GLN A 682 -59.14 -84.28 -53.44
C GLN A 682 -60.41 -84.23 -54.31
N PHE A 683 -60.22 -84.06 -55.61
CA PHE A 683 -60.78 -84.93 -56.64
C PHE A 683 -59.70 -85.03 -57.72
#